data_AF-A0A448UU00-F1
#
_entry.id   AF-A0A448UU00-F1
#
_cell.length_a   1.000
_cell.length_b   1.000
_cell.length_c   1.000
_cell.angle_alpha   90.00
_cell.angle_beta   90.00
_cell.angle_gamma   90.00
#
_symmetry.space_group_name_H-M   'P 1'
#
loop_
_entity.id
_entity.type
_entity.pdbx_description
1 polymer ?
#
loop_
_entity_poly.entity_id
_entity_poly.type
_entity_poly.pdbx_seq_one_letter_code
_entity_poly.pdbx_strand_id
1 'polypeptide(L)'
;MTPKIPQPSLTERRARLRELLKRDDATFWQYHEVLTGATEDERKSLARTLSIKKLIDRYSREGTTEQRLVCVYTAAALGGTFKHVGVELLNLIGRGLPGEANWKFSTAESEQYLSQRTEAMMLGLSERDNTWITGFVNERGYGRFGYDLPTLWVQIHQLLHERGLTNTTRSYLWGFVTAVPDMYIGSSENREEVISFFKNNPQTLEHEMWACFTDEGLLRKEWSGRENADTLALFHMLQENFDGFRDRLLTECLKAMLRDFSAKNTSIFHHIYRGMNPTPDENLGNTNLLTSVLTTVPSTSVGLAQEMLMSCVEKLTEPQIHDLLNVSRTVMLRTEKKILRAQIALLGAIARTHPEYTQDVDGLMRETAESLPPDLQPAAQTLMSPAEAAADKTSAPSHAEQVMGSVMIPENLPQLLEQHVSTPQVHIYTSDAEFMDGLIPCLQGTGDGSQLPQLIDYLAHNPRITLDTAQQDFLAERCVNSGIRSGTHALGNYLMYRVIAPHRKLFKKLPQGFTGYRHEFHTDPQTGETIQPYQVEHTGSLGRQKPRIEKTTTNCRGPAGLCQEQINCLEHPENLVFAPIPHAEESTWTRHVEPLTYRPRPHNMYDQAYAEAPNGSLMMWLIEDHELPTAQMPFAQAALNTAGIPEEFMHRAVQAIDDFHCTLMQWYAWLLQNNPNTLAAQSMPFVTTTGFQKHVKGLEAILDTIAHTHQVLQEPAYSVLGLLTGSAAAEHRALTSESIAALAGRGMLDTSLLANELAYLLRGDGLNRHGQPAVYRTLHPLARWRGGVSCRC
;
A
#
# COMPACT_ATOMS: atom_id res chain seq x y z
N MET A 1 22.03 42.17 37.82
CA MET A 1 22.60 40.90 38.31
C MET A 1 21.54 40.19 39.14
N THR A 2 20.81 39.27 38.53
CA THR A 2 19.88 38.38 39.24
C THR A 2 20.70 37.45 40.14
N PRO A 3 20.35 37.27 41.43
CA PRO A 3 21.11 36.42 42.33
C PRO A 3 21.05 34.97 41.83
N LYS A 4 22.22 34.37 41.54
CA LYS A 4 22.33 32.93 41.27
C LYS A 4 21.95 32.18 42.55
N ILE A 5 20.74 31.62 42.57
CA ILE A 5 20.34 30.63 43.56
C ILE A 5 21.41 29.51 43.52
N PRO A 6 22.04 29.13 44.66
CA PRO A 6 23.04 28.09 44.67
C PRO A 6 22.42 26.78 44.20
N GLN A 7 22.96 26.24 43.09
CA GLN A 7 22.52 24.97 42.53
C GLN A 7 22.91 23.83 43.48
N PRO A 8 21.99 22.89 43.80
CA PRO A 8 22.29 21.79 44.70
C PRO A 8 23.35 20.88 44.10
N SER A 9 24.29 20.43 44.94
CA SER A 9 25.35 19.50 44.56
C SER A 9 24.78 18.14 44.12
N LEU A 10 25.51 17.39 43.30
CA LEU A 10 25.11 16.05 42.87
C LEU A 10 24.80 15.11 44.05
N THR A 11 25.53 15.24 45.16
CA THR A 11 25.31 14.45 46.39
C THR A 11 23.98 14.79 47.04
N GLU A 12 23.65 16.09 47.14
CA GLU A 12 22.36 16.54 47.68
C GLU A 12 21.19 16.12 46.79
N ARG A 13 21.35 16.22 45.46
CA ARG A 13 20.35 15.75 44.49
C ARG A 13 20.08 14.25 44.67
N ARG A 14 21.12 13.42 44.76
CA ARG A 14 20.98 11.98 45.02
C ARG A 14 20.28 11.67 46.35
N ALA A 15 20.59 12.40 47.41
CA ALA A 15 19.95 12.22 48.71
C ALA A 15 18.46 12.55 48.65
N ARG A 16 18.09 13.69 48.05
CA ARG A 16 16.69 14.10 47.87
C ARG A 16 15.90 13.13 46.99
N LEU A 17 16.46 12.66 45.88
CA LEU A 17 15.80 11.65 45.04
C LEU A 17 15.51 10.34 45.78
N ARG A 18 16.43 9.90 46.66
CA ARG A 18 16.21 8.70 47.48
C ARG A 18 15.10 8.88 48.50
N GLU A 19 14.93 10.07 49.06
CA GLU A 19 13.81 10.35 49.95
C GLU A 19 12.48 10.41 49.19
N LEU A 20 12.45 11.03 48.00
CA LEU A 20 11.26 11.02 47.15
C LEU A 20 10.85 9.59 46.72
N LEU A 21 11.81 8.70 46.50
CA LEU A 21 11.52 7.31 46.11
C LEU A 21 10.83 6.48 47.22
N LYS A 22 10.94 6.90 48.48
CA LYS A 22 10.25 6.25 49.62
C LYS A 22 8.82 6.74 49.81
N ARG A 23 8.42 7.79 49.09
CA ARG A 23 7.16 8.50 49.24
C ARG A 23 6.24 8.20 48.07
N ASP A 24 5.13 7.52 48.34
CA ASP A 24 4.13 7.20 47.31
C ASP A 24 3.27 8.42 46.93
N ASP A 25 3.32 9.50 47.71
CA ASP A 25 2.65 10.79 47.48
C ASP A 25 3.51 11.81 46.72
N ALA A 26 4.72 11.44 46.30
CA ALA A 26 5.65 12.35 45.65
C ALA A 26 5.16 12.77 44.25
N THR A 27 5.22 14.07 43.96
CA THR A 27 4.75 14.64 42.68
C THR A 27 5.87 14.78 41.67
N PHE A 28 5.55 14.80 40.37
CA PHE A 28 6.57 15.01 39.33
C PHE A 28 7.25 16.38 39.45
N TRP A 29 6.55 17.39 40.00
CA TRP A 29 7.12 18.69 40.35
C TRP A 29 8.24 18.59 41.40
N GLN A 30 8.09 17.76 42.43
CA GLN A 30 9.15 17.54 43.42
C GLN A 30 10.37 16.85 42.80
N TYR A 31 10.16 15.93 41.85
CA TYR A 31 11.26 15.36 41.06
C TYR A 31 11.90 16.44 40.18
N HIS A 32 11.10 17.36 39.62
CA HIS A 32 11.60 18.46 38.81
C HIS A 32 12.49 19.42 39.58
N GLU A 33 12.09 19.86 40.78
CA GLU A 33 12.92 20.72 41.65
C GLU A 33 14.29 20.13 41.95
N VAL A 34 14.38 18.80 42.05
CA VAL A 34 15.66 18.11 42.32
C VAL A 34 16.50 17.96 41.05
N LEU A 35 15.89 17.88 39.87
CA LEU A 35 16.56 17.61 38.60
C LEU A 35 16.86 18.87 37.79
N THR A 36 16.15 19.97 38.04
CA THR A 36 16.31 21.22 37.31
C THR A 36 17.74 21.76 37.42
N GLY A 37 18.29 22.26 36.32
CA GLY A 37 19.67 22.75 36.24
C GLY A 37 20.78 21.69 36.31
N ALA A 38 20.45 20.39 36.33
CA ALA A 38 21.45 19.32 36.24
C ALA A 38 22.05 19.22 34.83
N THR A 39 23.37 19.08 34.75
CA THR A 39 24.10 18.79 33.51
C THR A 39 23.81 17.37 33.01
N GLU A 40 24.10 17.08 31.75
CA GLU A 40 23.87 15.75 31.18
C GLU A 40 24.66 14.63 31.88
N ASP A 41 25.87 14.92 32.35
CA ASP A 41 26.66 13.93 33.11
C ASP A 41 26.11 13.70 34.52
N GLU A 42 25.58 14.75 35.16
CA GLU A 42 24.83 14.61 36.40
C GLU A 42 23.55 13.81 36.19
N ARG A 43 22.79 14.06 35.11
CA ARG A 43 21.58 13.31 34.75
C ARG A 43 21.87 11.83 34.54
N LYS A 44 22.94 11.45 33.84
CA LYS A 44 23.38 10.04 33.71
C LYS A 44 23.64 9.38 35.08
N SER A 45 24.25 10.13 35.98
CA SER A 45 24.55 9.68 37.35
C SER A 45 23.29 9.56 38.23
N LEU A 46 22.35 10.50 38.10
CA LEU A 46 21.07 10.51 38.81
C LEU A 46 20.14 9.41 38.31
N ALA A 47 20.15 9.11 37.01
CA ALA A 47 19.42 7.99 36.40
C ALA A 47 19.78 6.63 37.03
N ARG A 48 21.07 6.40 37.31
CA ARG A 48 21.55 5.20 38.02
C ARG A 48 21.06 5.14 39.46
N THR A 49 20.86 6.29 40.09
CA THR A 49 20.40 6.38 41.49
C THR A 49 18.91 6.02 41.62
N LEU A 50 18.07 6.45 40.67
CA LEU A 50 16.64 6.14 40.66
C LEU A 50 16.31 4.77 40.07
N SER A 51 17.17 4.23 39.19
CA SER A 51 16.86 3.03 38.41
C SER A 51 15.51 3.17 37.71
N ILE A 52 15.44 4.03 36.70
CA ILE A 52 14.21 4.41 35.95
C ILE A 52 13.33 3.19 35.61
N LYS A 53 13.94 2.09 35.17
CA LYS A 53 13.23 0.84 34.89
C LYS A 53 12.40 0.31 36.07
N LYS A 54 12.95 0.32 37.28
CA LYS A 54 12.24 -0.13 38.50
C LYS A 54 11.07 0.80 38.84
N LEU A 55 11.23 2.10 38.61
CA LEU A 55 10.17 3.09 38.83
C LEU A 55 9.02 2.86 37.84
N ILE A 56 9.34 2.67 36.55
CA ILE A 56 8.38 2.32 35.50
C ILE A 56 7.70 0.98 35.82
N ASP A 57 8.46 -0.07 36.12
CA ASP A 57 7.91 -1.40 36.45
C ASP A 57 6.96 -1.34 37.65
N ARG A 58 7.25 -0.47 38.63
CA ARG A 58 6.43 -0.30 39.83
C ARG A 58 5.12 0.45 39.54
N TYR A 59 5.15 1.58 38.84
CA TYR A 59 4.00 2.50 38.79
C TYR A 59 3.29 2.56 37.43
N SER A 60 3.88 2.03 36.34
CA SER A 60 3.30 2.17 34.99
C SER A 60 2.01 1.39 34.73
N ARG A 61 1.62 0.43 35.59
CA ARG A 61 0.41 -0.40 35.43
C ARG A 61 -0.65 -0.11 36.47
N GLU A 62 -0.25 -0.02 37.73
CA GLU A 62 -1.17 0.08 38.87
C GLU A 62 -0.96 1.36 39.70
N GLY A 63 -0.02 2.22 39.29
CA GLY A 63 0.23 3.49 39.96
C GLY A 63 -0.87 4.52 39.73
N THR A 64 -0.96 5.48 40.66
CA THR A 64 -1.84 6.65 40.57
C THR A 64 -1.48 7.52 39.37
N THR A 65 -2.37 8.43 38.99
CA THR A 65 -2.13 9.44 37.94
C THR A 65 -0.79 10.16 38.15
N GLU A 66 -0.55 10.65 39.37
CA GLU A 66 0.67 11.36 39.72
C GLU A 66 1.93 10.50 39.58
N GLN A 67 1.89 9.25 40.05
CA GLN A 67 3.02 8.33 39.94
C GLN A 67 3.37 7.99 38.48
N ARG A 68 2.36 7.96 37.59
CA ARG A 68 2.60 7.82 36.14
C ARG A 68 3.21 9.08 35.53
N LEU A 69 2.78 10.28 35.97
CA LEU A 69 3.42 11.54 35.57
C LEU A 69 4.89 11.57 36.01
N VAL A 70 5.21 11.07 37.21
CA VAL A 70 6.60 10.91 37.66
C VAL A 70 7.38 9.97 36.72
N CYS A 71 6.80 8.84 36.29
CA CYS A 71 7.45 7.95 35.31
C CYS A 71 7.73 8.66 33.97
N VAL A 72 6.77 9.44 33.46
CA VAL A 72 6.91 10.17 32.20
C VAL A 72 7.97 11.25 32.30
N TYR A 73 7.89 12.09 33.34
CA TYR A 73 8.86 13.15 33.60
C TYR A 73 10.27 12.57 33.76
N THR A 74 10.45 11.55 34.59
CA THR A 74 11.78 10.98 34.84
C THR A 74 12.35 10.25 33.63
N ALA A 75 11.52 9.60 32.81
CA ALA A 75 11.95 9.02 31.54
C ALA A 75 12.46 10.08 30.56
N ALA A 76 11.76 11.21 30.44
CA ALA A 76 12.19 12.35 29.62
C ALA A 76 13.45 13.05 30.19
N ALA A 77 13.48 13.32 31.50
CA ALA A 77 14.50 14.13 32.14
C ALA A 77 15.82 13.39 32.40
N LEU A 78 15.79 12.07 32.60
CA LEU A 78 16.96 11.25 33.00
C LEU A 78 17.25 10.08 32.06
N GLY A 79 16.43 9.90 31.04
CA GLY A 79 16.59 8.82 30.07
C GLY A 79 17.99 8.76 29.48
N GLY A 80 18.50 7.53 29.32
CA GLY A 80 19.87 7.28 28.87
C GLY A 80 20.06 7.55 27.37
N THR A 81 20.01 6.50 26.56
CA THR A 81 20.10 6.62 25.10
C THR A 81 18.74 6.96 24.50
N PHE A 82 18.75 7.78 23.46
CA PHE A 82 17.55 8.26 22.77
C PHE A 82 16.60 7.12 22.37
N LYS A 83 17.13 6.03 21.77
CA LYS A 83 16.38 4.81 21.43
C LYS A 83 15.60 4.22 22.61
N HIS A 84 16.21 4.17 23.80
CA HIS A 84 15.56 3.58 24.97
C HIS A 84 14.47 4.50 25.52
N VAL A 85 14.71 5.81 25.54
CA VAL A 85 13.73 6.81 25.97
C VAL A 85 12.52 6.84 25.04
N GLY A 86 12.76 6.77 23.74
CA GLY A 86 11.69 6.66 22.74
C GLY A 86 10.79 5.44 22.97
N VAL A 87 11.37 4.27 23.18
CA VAL A 87 10.56 3.06 23.43
C VAL A 87 9.82 3.15 24.77
N GLU A 88 10.45 3.66 25.82
CA GLU A 88 9.81 3.73 27.14
C GLU A 88 8.70 4.79 27.21
N LEU A 89 8.88 5.96 26.60
CA LEU A 89 7.82 6.96 26.55
C LEU A 89 6.65 6.47 25.69
N LEU A 90 6.87 5.80 24.55
CA LEU A 90 5.79 5.13 23.79
C LEU A 90 5.04 4.10 24.64
N ASN A 91 5.78 3.27 25.40
CA ASN A 91 5.17 2.28 26.29
C ASN A 91 4.35 2.93 27.41
N LEU A 92 4.76 4.08 27.93
CA LEU A 92 4.04 4.82 28.96
C LEU A 92 2.81 5.53 28.40
N ILE A 93 2.93 6.10 27.20
CA ILE A 93 1.87 6.80 26.48
C ILE A 93 0.77 5.84 26.04
N GLY A 94 1.14 4.70 25.47
CA GLY A 94 0.22 3.67 24.98
C GLY A 94 -0.52 2.88 26.06
N ARG A 95 -0.37 3.22 27.35
CA ARG A 95 -0.97 2.52 28.50
C ARG A 95 -2.22 3.19 29.10
N GLY A 96 -2.79 4.20 28.44
CA GLY A 96 -4.06 4.83 28.83
C GLY A 96 -4.09 5.38 30.26
N LEU A 97 -5.29 5.74 30.75
CA LEU A 97 -5.52 5.98 32.18
C LEU A 97 -5.56 4.67 32.98
N PRO A 98 -5.23 4.70 34.28
CA PRO A 98 -5.40 3.53 35.15
C PRO A 98 -6.84 3.00 35.09
N GLY A 99 -7.02 1.73 34.75
CA GLY A 99 -8.33 1.07 34.75
C GLY A 99 -9.18 1.25 33.48
N GLU A 100 -8.73 2.02 32.48
CA GLU A 100 -9.45 2.17 31.20
C GLU A 100 -8.73 1.45 30.06
N ALA A 101 -9.50 0.71 29.25
CA ALA A 101 -8.99 0.18 27.98
C ALA A 101 -8.68 1.34 27.02
N ASN A 102 -7.56 1.22 26.28
CA ASN A 102 -6.93 2.22 25.39
C ASN A 102 -7.83 2.94 24.35
N TRP A 103 -9.13 2.65 24.26
CA TRP A 103 -10.08 3.21 23.29
C TRP A 103 -11.20 4.04 23.94
N LYS A 104 -11.20 4.20 25.27
CA LYS A 104 -12.10 5.14 25.97
C LYS A 104 -11.41 6.50 26.11
N PHE A 105 -11.48 7.34 25.07
CA PHE A 105 -11.18 8.77 25.21
C PHE A 105 -12.49 9.54 25.07
N SER A 106 -13.05 9.98 26.20
CA SER A 106 -14.20 10.92 26.26
C SER A 106 -14.60 11.20 27.72
N THR A 107 -13.65 11.50 28.61
CA THR A 107 -13.98 12.13 29.91
C THR A 107 -13.07 13.33 30.13
N ALA A 108 -13.56 14.35 30.84
CA ALA A 108 -12.77 15.54 31.19
C ALA A 108 -11.51 15.19 32.00
N GLU A 109 -11.59 14.15 32.83
CA GLU A 109 -10.43 13.63 33.59
C GLU A 109 -9.37 13.02 32.65
N SER A 110 -9.80 12.35 31.58
CA SER A 110 -8.89 11.81 30.57
C SER A 110 -8.14 12.90 29.82
N GLU A 111 -8.84 13.97 29.41
CA GLU A 111 -8.24 15.13 28.73
C GLU A 111 -7.26 15.88 29.64
N GLN A 112 -7.62 16.08 30.91
CA GLN A 112 -6.75 16.69 31.90
C GLN A 112 -5.46 15.88 32.11
N TYR A 113 -5.57 14.55 32.21
CA TYR A 113 -4.39 13.69 32.32
C TYR A 113 -3.51 13.74 31.07
N LEU A 114 -4.10 13.72 29.88
CA LEU A 114 -3.34 13.83 28.63
C LEU A 114 -2.55 15.14 28.56
N SER A 115 -3.15 16.25 29.00
CA SER A 115 -2.50 17.55 29.09
C SER A 115 -1.32 17.52 30.08
N GLN A 116 -1.56 17.08 31.32
CA GLN A 116 -0.51 16.99 32.38
C GLN A 116 0.62 16.03 32.01
N ARG A 117 0.30 14.92 31.36
CA ARG A 117 1.29 13.96 30.85
C ARG A 117 2.21 14.61 29.83
N THR A 118 1.63 15.37 28.92
CA THR A 118 2.34 16.08 27.87
C THR A 118 3.23 17.18 28.46
N GLU A 119 2.71 17.93 29.44
CA GLU A 119 3.48 18.91 30.22
C GLU A 119 4.67 18.26 30.93
N ALA A 120 4.46 17.17 31.67
CA ALA A 120 5.52 16.44 32.36
C ALA A 120 6.61 15.95 31.38
N MET A 121 6.23 15.45 30.20
CA MET A 121 7.18 15.06 29.16
C MET A 121 7.98 16.27 28.65
N MET A 122 7.31 17.34 28.25
CA MET A 122 7.95 18.53 27.68
C MET A 122 8.84 19.24 28.70
N LEU A 123 8.47 19.27 29.98
CA LEU A 123 9.30 19.80 31.05
C LEU A 123 10.60 19.01 31.19
N GLY A 124 10.53 17.67 31.12
CA GLY A 124 11.72 16.82 31.15
C GLY A 124 12.63 17.00 29.92
N LEU A 125 12.04 17.16 28.73
CA LEU A 125 12.77 17.34 27.47
C LEU A 125 13.39 18.74 27.32
N SER A 126 12.67 19.79 27.75
CA SER A 126 13.07 21.18 27.58
C SER A 126 14.28 21.59 28.41
N GLU A 127 14.70 20.79 29.40
CA GLU A 127 15.93 21.01 30.15
C GLU A 127 17.14 20.20 29.63
N ARG A 128 16.92 19.34 28.63
CA ARG A 128 18.00 18.57 27.98
C ARG A 128 18.80 19.49 27.07
N ASP A 129 20.09 19.20 26.90
CA ASP A 129 20.92 20.01 25.99
C ASP A 129 20.55 19.83 24.50
N ASN A 130 21.10 20.70 23.63
CA ASN A 130 20.77 20.69 22.20
C ASN A 130 21.23 19.40 21.50
N THR A 131 22.41 18.87 21.86
CA THR A 131 22.91 17.60 21.33
C THR A 131 21.94 16.47 21.64
N TRP A 132 21.39 16.49 22.85
CA TRP A 132 20.48 15.45 23.31
C TRP A 132 19.12 15.55 22.61
N ILE A 133 18.52 16.74 22.54
CA ILE A 133 17.20 16.88 21.91
C ILE A 133 17.25 16.57 20.40
N THR A 134 18.33 16.96 19.71
CA THR A 134 18.55 16.59 18.30
C THR A 134 18.73 15.09 18.14
N GLY A 135 19.49 14.44 19.02
CA GLY A 135 19.61 12.99 19.03
C GLY A 135 18.27 12.28 19.24
N PHE A 136 17.41 12.81 20.11
CA PHE A 136 16.07 12.28 20.38
C PHE A 136 15.16 12.31 19.16
N VAL A 137 15.07 13.44 18.46
CA VAL A 137 14.19 13.58 17.28
C VAL A 137 14.71 12.82 16.05
N ASN A 138 16.01 12.50 16.02
CA ASN A 138 16.64 11.71 14.95
C ASN A 138 16.42 10.20 15.11
N GLU A 139 15.93 9.74 16.26
CA GLU A 139 15.72 8.31 16.49
C GLU A 139 14.60 7.75 15.61
N ARG A 140 14.81 6.53 15.09
CA ARG A 140 13.84 5.87 14.18
C ARG A 140 12.43 5.77 14.77
N GLY A 141 12.33 5.65 16.09
CA GLY A 141 11.04 5.57 16.80
C GLY A 141 10.30 6.89 16.93
N TYR A 142 10.96 8.03 16.70
CA TYR A 142 10.37 9.36 16.90
C TYR A 142 9.17 9.64 15.99
N GLY A 143 9.23 9.27 14.71
CA GLY A 143 8.09 9.52 13.81
C GLY A 143 6.81 8.80 14.25
N ARG A 144 6.93 7.64 14.92
CA ARG A 144 5.79 6.94 15.51
C ARG A 144 5.19 7.70 16.71
N PHE A 145 5.99 8.48 17.45
CA PHE A 145 5.45 9.40 18.47
C PHE A 145 4.63 10.53 17.86
N GLY A 146 5.11 11.11 16.75
CA GLY A 146 4.37 12.16 16.04
C GLY A 146 3.04 11.63 15.49
N TYR A 147 3.03 10.39 15.00
CA TYR A 147 1.81 9.72 14.53
C TYR A 147 0.82 9.42 15.67
N ASP A 148 1.28 8.80 16.77
CA ASP A 148 0.41 8.43 17.89
C ASP A 148 -0.07 9.67 18.70
N LEU A 149 0.66 10.81 18.61
CA LEU A 149 0.38 12.08 19.30
C LEU A 149 0.76 13.30 18.43
N PRO A 150 -0.11 13.74 17.51
CA PRO A 150 0.16 14.89 16.64
C PRO A 150 0.54 16.18 17.39
N THR A 151 -0.08 16.43 18.54
CA THR A 151 0.19 17.60 19.39
C THR A 151 1.59 17.61 20.00
N LEU A 152 2.19 16.43 20.21
CA LEU A 152 3.55 16.31 20.74
C LEU A 152 4.58 16.75 19.70
N TRP A 153 4.37 16.44 18.42
CA TRP A 153 5.26 16.92 17.36
C TRP A 153 5.29 18.45 17.34
N VAL A 154 4.13 19.12 17.46
CA VAL A 154 4.03 20.60 17.48
C VAL A 154 4.84 21.20 18.62
N GLN A 155 4.74 20.64 19.82
CA GLN A 155 5.48 21.14 20.98
C GLN A 155 6.99 20.93 20.87
N ILE A 156 7.42 19.81 20.29
CA ILE A 156 8.84 19.54 20.05
C ILE A 156 9.37 20.41 18.91
N HIS A 157 8.58 20.63 17.85
CA HIS A 157 8.89 21.59 16.79
C HIS A 157 9.09 23.00 17.38
N GLN A 158 8.18 23.44 18.25
CA GLN A 158 8.32 24.71 18.95
C GLN A 158 9.59 24.76 19.82
N LEU A 159 9.89 23.69 20.58
CA LEU A 159 11.11 23.62 21.39
C LEU A 159 12.39 23.70 20.54
N LEU A 160 12.42 23.03 19.39
CA LEU A 160 13.55 23.10 18.45
C LEU A 160 13.69 24.52 17.90
N HIS A 161 12.57 25.12 17.48
CA HIS A 161 12.52 26.47 16.93
C HIS A 161 12.98 27.54 17.95
N GLU A 162 12.49 27.50 19.18
CA GLU A 162 12.90 28.40 20.27
C GLU A 162 14.42 28.32 20.56
N ARG A 163 15.05 27.20 20.21
CA ARG A 163 16.49 26.96 20.34
C ARG A 163 17.28 27.23 19.07
N GLY A 164 16.62 27.70 17.99
CA GLY A 164 17.24 27.91 16.68
C GLY A 164 17.73 26.63 16.01
N LEU A 165 17.11 25.48 16.31
CA LEU A 165 17.44 24.18 15.76
C LEU A 165 16.46 23.81 14.65
N THR A 166 16.98 23.30 13.53
CA THR A 166 16.18 22.72 12.45
C THR A 166 16.45 21.22 12.35
N ASN A 167 15.50 20.47 11.81
CA ASN A 167 15.66 19.04 11.61
C ASN A 167 14.98 18.58 10.31
N THR A 168 15.71 17.80 9.51
CA THR A 168 15.22 17.24 8.25
C THR A 168 15.44 15.73 8.18
N THR A 169 15.63 15.08 9.33
CA THR A 169 15.75 13.62 9.35
C THR A 169 14.41 12.97 9.00
N ARG A 170 14.46 11.82 8.32
CA ARG A 170 13.27 11.07 7.92
C ARG A 170 12.28 10.85 9.07
N SER A 171 12.77 10.51 10.26
CA SER A 171 11.92 10.27 11.44
C SER A 171 11.21 11.53 11.92
N TYR A 172 11.88 12.67 11.90
CA TYR A 172 11.27 13.95 12.24
C TYR A 172 10.24 14.40 11.20
N LEU A 173 10.59 14.29 9.92
CA LEU A 173 9.71 14.66 8.81
C LEU A 173 8.50 13.74 8.71
N TRP A 174 8.65 12.45 9.02
CA TRP A 174 7.51 11.54 9.11
C TRP A 174 6.53 12.02 10.20
N GLY A 175 7.03 12.38 11.38
CA GLY A 175 6.23 12.98 12.44
C GLY A 175 5.52 14.28 12.01
N PHE A 176 6.19 15.11 11.21
CA PHE A 176 5.61 16.32 10.63
C PHE A 176 4.44 16.00 9.70
N VAL A 177 4.65 15.13 8.71
CA VAL A 177 3.60 14.78 7.74
C VAL A 177 2.38 14.21 8.47
N THR A 178 2.57 13.42 9.51
CA THR A 178 1.47 12.87 10.32
C THR A 178 0.82 13.88 11.26
N ALA A 179 1.53 14.95 11.64
CA ALA A 179 0.99 16.00 12.50
C ALA A 179 0.17 17.04 11.73
N VAL A 180 0.41 17.20 10.42
CA VAL A 180 -0.43 18.02 9.55
C VAL A 180 -1.85 17.45 9.54
N PRO A 181 -2.89 18.21 9.93
CA PRO A 181 -4.26 17.70 9.98
C PRO A 181 -4.76 17.20 8.62
N ASP A 182 -5.68 16.24 8.63
CA ASP A 182 -6.17 15.61 7.41
C ASP A 182 -7.05 16.54 6.58
N MET A 183 -6.81 16.53 5.27
CA MET A 183 -7.62 17.22 4.27
C MET A 183 -8.20 16.19 3.32
N TYR A 184 -9.51 15.97 3.41
CA TYR A 184 -10.23 15.04 2.54
C TYR A 184 -10.88 15.78 1.37
N ILE A 185 -10.89 15.14 0.20
CA ILE A 185 -11.58 15.71 -0.97
C ILE A 185 -13.06 15.95 -0.66
N GLY A 186 -13.51 17.20 -0.87
CA GLY A 186 -14.92 17.57 -0.78
C GLY A 186 -15.46 17.82 0.64
N SER A 187 -14.63 17.69 1.68
CA SER A 187 -15.02 18.02 3.07
C SER A 187 -14.52 19.41 3.46
N SER A 188 -15.40 20.23 4.02
CA SER A 188 -15.06 21.54 4.59
C SER A 188 -14.69 21.48 6.09
N GLU A 189 -14.93 20.34 6.75
CA GLU A 189 -14.92 20.23 8.22
C GLU A 189 -13.53 20.45 8.84
N ASN A 190 -12.44 20.28 8.07
CA ASN A 190 -11.06 20.37 8.58
C ASN A 190 -10.26 21.56 8.03
N ARG A 191 -10.87 22.43 7.22
CA ARG A 191 -10.15 23.52 6.52
C ARG A 191 -9.53 24.53 7.48
N GLU A 192 -10.30 24.95 8.48
CA GLU A 192 -9.84 25.92 9.48
C GLU A 192 -8.70 25.37 10.34
N GLU A 193 -8.73 24.07 10.64
CA GLU A 193 -7.70 23.41 11.45
C GLU A 193 -6.36 23.39 10.72
N VAL A 194 -6.34 23.01 9.43
CA VAL A 194 -5.11 23.02 8.64
C VAL A 194 -4.55 24.43 8.46
N ILE A 195 -5.41 25.42 8.17
CA ILE A 195 -4.98 26.82 8.07
C ILE A 195 -4.37 27.28 9.40
N SER A 196 -5.02 26.98 10.52
CA SER A 196 -4.54 27.34 11.85
C SER A 196 -3.21 26.67 12.18
N PHE A 197 -3.04 25.39 11.80
CA PHE A 197 -1.77 24.66 11.99
C PHE A 197 -0.60 25.38 11.33
N PHE A 198 -0.70 25.74 10.05
CA PHE A 198 0.40 26.39 9.33
C PHE A 198 0.59 27.86 9.72
N LYS A 199 -0.48 28.58 10.10
CA LYS A 199 -0.36 29.94 10.65
C LYS A 199 0.34 29.97 12.00
N ASN A 200 0.10 28.96 12.84
CA ASN A 200 0.74 28.83 14.15
C ASN A 200 2.19 28.30 14.03
N ASN A 201 2.53 27.66 12.92
CA ASN A 201 3.86 27.07 12.68
C ASN A 201 4.41 27.49 11.30
N PRO A 202 4.64 28.79 11.04
CA PRO A 202 4.97 29.28 9.69
C PRO A 202 6.30 28.73 9.14
N GLN A 203 7.25 28.42 10.02
CA GLN A 203 8.56 27.82 9.68
C GLN A 203 8.42 26.50 8.89
N THR A 204 7.33 25.77 9.11
CA THR A 204 7.05 24.51 8.40
C THR A 204 6.88 24.71 6.89
N LEU A 205 6.42 25.89 6.46
CA LEU A 205 6.34 26.29 5.06
C LEU A 205 7.64 26.94 4.54
N GLU A 206 8.66 27.07 5.37
CA GLU A 206 9.99 27.52 4.96
C GLU A 206 10.94 26.33 4.78
N HIS A 207 10.81 25.31 5.64
CA HIS A 207 11.75 24.19 5.74
C HIS A 207 11.10 22.79 5.61
N GLU A 208 10.29 22.35 6.58
CA GLU A 208 9.85 20.95 6.73
C GLU A 208 9.02 20.43 5.55
N MET A 209 8.07 21.24 5.06
CA MET A 209 7.23 20.89 3.90
C MET A 209 8.09 20.54 2.69
N TRP A 210 9.13 21.35 2.44
CA TRP A 210 9.98 21.20 1.26
C TRP A 210 11.04 20.12 1.45
N ALA A 211 11.48 19.89 2.68
CA ALA A 211 12.34 18.75 2.99
C ALA A 211 11.64 17.42 2.65
N CYS A 212 10.30 17.35 2.73
CA CYS A 212 9.53 16.17 2.31
C CYS A 212 9.63 15.85 0.81
N PHE A 213 10.02 16.80 -0.05
CA PHE A 213 10.28 16.57 -1.48
C PHE A 213 11.68 16.00 -1.75
N THR A 214 12.52 15.90 -0.72
CA THR A 214 13.91 15.43 -0.82
C THR A 214 14.12 14.04 -0.23
N ASP A 215 13.18 13.53 0.56
CA ASP A 215 13.23 12.21 1.18
C ASP A 215 12.23 11.26 0.49
N GLU A 216 12.74 10.12 0.01
CA GLU A 216 11.97 9.22 -0.84
C GLU A 216 10.78 8.60 -0.10
N GLY A 217 9.56 8.90 -0.56
CA GLY A 217 8.32 8.24 -0.17
C GLY A 217 7.53 8.88 0.97
N LEU A 218 8.01 9.97 1.59
CA LEU A 218 7.31 10.61 2.72
C LEU A 218 5.91 11.12 2.39
N LEU A 219 5.70 11.63 1.17
CA LEU A 219 4.39 12.14 0.73
C LEU A 219 3.44 11.05 0.23
N ARG A 220 3.88 9.79 0.16
CA ARG A 220 3.00 8.68 -0.24
C ARG A 220 2.22 8.14 0.94
N LYS A 221 1.05 7.57 0.64
CA LYS A 221 0.11 6.98 1.61
C LYS A 221 0.77 6.12 2.68
N GLU A 222 1.76 5.30 2.32
CA GLU A 222 2.44 4.42 3.28
C GLU A 222 3.06 5.19 4.47
N TRP A 223 3.43 6.45 4.27
CA TRP A 223 4.06 7.30 5.29
C TRP A 223 3.16 8.47 5.71
N SER A 224 2.50 9.12 4.76
CA SER A 224 1.63 10.26 5.04
C SER A 224 0.29 9.88 5.65
N GLY A 225 -0.13 8.61 5.52
CA GLY A 225 -1.48 8.17 5.83
C GLY A 225 -2.55 8.63 4.84
N ARG A 226 -2.20 9.51 3.89
CA ARG A 226 -3.11 10.19 2.97
C ARG A 226 -3.08 9.57 1.57
N GLU A 227 -4.24 9.47 0.93
CA GLU A 227 -4.28 9.17 -0.49
C GLU A 227 -3.64 10.31 -1.29
N ASN A 228 -3.20 10.01 -2.51
CA ASN A 228 -2.64 11.04 -3.41
C ASN A 228 -3.64 12.20 -3.62
N ALA A 229 -4.92 11.87 -3.63
CA ALA A 229 -6.03 12.79 -3.82
C ALA A 229 -6.20 13.76 -2.62
N ASP A 230 -6.04 13.25 -1.40
CA ASP A 230 -6.07 14.04 -0.15
C ASP A 230 -4.84 14.96 -0.05
N THR A 231 -3.68 14.46 -0.48
CA THR A 231 -2.44 15.26 -0.57
C THR A 231 -2.61 16.42 -1.55
N LEU A 232 -3.27 16.18 -2.69
CA LEU A 232 -3.57 17.22 -3.65
C LEU A 232 -4.59 18.24 -3.08
N ALA A 233 -5.62 17.78 -2.37
CA ALA A 233 -6.58 18.67 -1.70
C ALA A 233 -5.90 19.57 -0.65
N LEU A 234 -4.96 19.03 0.13
CA LEU A 234 -4.12 19.79 1.06
C LEU A 234 -3.36 20.89 0.31
N PHE A 235 -2.69 20.57 -0.80
CA PHE A 235 -1.91 21.54 -1.55
C PHE A 235 -2.76 22.60 -2.27
N HIS A 236 -3.95 22.25 -2.73
CA HIS A 236 -4.93 23.23 -3.22
C HIS A 236 -5.35 24.21 -2.12
N MET A 237 -5.58 23.71 -0.91
CA MET A 237 -5.90 24.59 0.21
C MET A 237 -4.70 25.48 0.57
N LEU A 238 -3.48 24.95 0.58
CA LEU A 238 -2.30 25.74 0.92
C LEU A 238 -2.01 26.86 -0.10
N GLN A 239 -2.14 26.61 -1.40
CA GLN A 239 -1.98 27.68 -2.40
C GLN A 239 -3.02 28.81 -2.27
N GLU A 240 -4.22 28.52 -1.77
CA GLU A 240 -5.28 29.53 -1.60
C GLU A 240 -5.02 30.45 -0.41
N ASN A 241 -4.19 30.01 0.55
CA ASN A 241 -4.05 30.65 1.86
C ASN A 241 -2.63 31.13 2.16
N PHE A 242 -1.62 30.70 1.40
CA PHE A 242 -0.21 31.03 1.63
C PHE A 242 0.47 31.49 0.34
N ASP A 243 0.89 32.76 0.32
CA ASP A 243 1.53 33.39 -0.84
C ASP A 243 2.85 32.69 -1.21
N GLY A 244 3.10 32.57 -2.52
CA GLY A 244 4.32 31.95 -3.06
C GLY A 244 4.40 30.42 -2.89
N PHE A 245 3.42 29.79 -2.21
CA PHE A 245 3.39 28.34 -2.02
C PHE A 245 3.31 27.60 -3.36
N ARG A 246 2.46 28.08 -4.28
CA ARG A 246 2.22 27.45 -5.58
C ARG A 246 3.48 27.40 -6.44
N ASP A 247 4.19 28.52 -6.57
CA ASP A 247 5.40 28.60 -7.39
C ASP A 247 6.49 27.66 -6.87
N ARG A 248 6.67 27.64 -5.54
CA ARG A 248 7.63 26.74 -4.90
C ARG A 248 7.20 25.28 -5.03
N LEU A 249 5.91 24.97 -4.92
CA LEU A 249 5.38 23.61 -5.09
C LEU A 249 5.68 23.04 -6.48
N LEU A 250 5.39 23.81 -7.54
CA LEU A 250 5.66 23.39 -8.92
C LEU A 250 7.17 23.15 -9.11
N THR A 251 7.99 24.07 -8.61
CA THR A 251 9.45 23.97 -8.66
C THR A 251 9.98 22.72 -7.94
N GLU A 252 9.52 22.46 -6.72
CA GLU A 252 9.99 21.33 -5.91
C GLU A 252 9.49 19.99 -6.44
N CYS A 253 8.29 19.93 -7.06
CA CYS A 253 7.84 18.75 -7.81
C CYS A 253 8.83 18.37 -8.93
N LEU A 254 9.26 19.34 -9.74
CA LEU A 254 10.20 19.08 -10.84
C LEU A 254 11.58 18.69 -10.31
N LYS A 255 12.08 19.38 -9.27
CA LYS A 255 13.33 18.99 -8.60
C LYS A 255 13.26 17.58 -8.03
N ALA A 256 12.12 17.17 -7.46
CA ALA A 256 11.93 15.82 -6.96
C ALA A 256 11.95 14.77 -8.09
N MET A 257 11.41 15.08 -9.27
CA MET A 257 11.49 14.19 -10.45
C MET A 257 12.91 14.03 -11.00
N LEU A 258 13.81 14.98 -10.72
CA LEU A 258 15.23 14.90 -11.09
C LEU A 258 16.06 14.08 -10.09
N ARG A 259 15.48 13.68 -8.95
CA ARG A 259 16.17 12.86 -7.96
C ARG A 259 16.14 11.39 -8.36
N ASP A 260 17.10 10.64 -7.81
CA ASP A 260 17.20 9.19 -7.98
C ASP A 260 16.20 8.47 -7.06
N PHE A 261 14.91 8.71 -7.31
CA PHE A 261 13.81 8.01 -6.65
C PHE A 261 13.28 6.90 -7.56
N SER A 262 12.76 5.84 -6.95
CA SER A 262 12.04 4.80 -7.69
C SER A 262 10.86 5.38 -8.47
N ALA A 263 10.49 4.74 -9.58
CA ALA A 263 9.35 5.17 -10.39
C ALA A 263 8.04 5.26 -9.58
N LYS A 264 7.84 4.34 -8.62
CA LYS A 264 6.72 4.35 -7.68
C LYS A 264 6.70 5.62 -6.83
N ASN A 265 7.84 6.00 -6.26
CA ASN A 265 7.96 7.19 -5.41
C ASN A 265 8.01 8.50 -6.22
N THR A 266 8.37 8.46 -7.50
CA THR A 266 8.31 9.62 -8.40
C THR A 266 6.86 9.95 -8.80
N SER A 267 5.99 8.94 -8.88
CA SER A 267 4.60 9.09 -9.38
C SER A 267 3.74 10.11 -8.63
N ILE A 268 3.96 10.30 -7.32
CA ILE A 268 3.23 11.30 -6.52
C ILE A 268 3.53 12.72 -6.99
N PHE A 269 4.78 13.02 -7.38
CA PHE A 269 5.15 14.34 -7.87
C PHE A 269 4.55 14.63 -9.25
N HIS A 270 4.39 13.60 -10.10
CA HIS A 270 3.61 13.73 -11.34
C HIS A 270 2.14 14.04 -11.06
N HIS A 271 1.57 13.34 -10.08
CA HIS A 271 0.18 13.51 -9.69
C HIS A 271 -0.08 14.92 -9.14
N ILE A 272 0.78 15.39 -8.24
CA ILE A 272 0.71 16.74 -7.68
C ILE A 272 0.87 17.77 -8.80
N TYR A 273 1.95 17.71 -9.59
CA TYR A 273 2.23 18.71 -10.63
C TYR A 273 1.07 18.82 -11.64
N ARG A 274 0.53 17.69 -12.13
CA ARG A 274 -0.64 17.71 -13.02
C ARG A 274 -1.91 18.17 -12.32
N GLY A 275 -2.13 17.72 -11.09
CA GLY A 275 -3.30 18.08 -10.29
C GLY A 275 -3.39 19.58 -10.01
N MET A 276 -2.24 20.24 -9.82
CA MET A 276 -2.18 21.70 -9.65
C MET A 276 -2.50 22.48 -10.94
N ASN A 277 -2.58 21.81 -12.09
CA ASN A 277 -2.91 22.37 -13.41
C ASN A 277 -2.11 23.66 -13.71
N PRO A 278 -0.77 23.56 -13.86
CA PRO A 278 0.10 24.71 -14.09
C PRO A 278 -0.23 25.38 -15.42
N THR A 279 -0.25 26.71 -15.40
CA THR A 279 -0.48 27.53 -16.59
C THR A 279 0.77 27.53 -17.50
N PRO A 280 0.61 27.88 -18.79
CA PRO A 280 1.77 28.03 -19.68
C PRO A 280 2.82 29.02 -19.18
N ASP A 281 2.43 30.08 -18.46
CA ASP A 281 3.37 31.07 -17.92
C ASP A 281 4.14 30.51 -16.70
N GLU A 282 3.48 29.70 -15.85
CA GLU A 282 4.13 28.99 -14.74
C GLU A 282 5.10 27.91 -15.24
N ASN A 283 4.72 27.19 -16.30
CA ASN A 283 5.61 26.24 -16.97
C ASN A 283 6.78 26.97 -17.65
N LEU A 284 6.55 28.14 -18.25
CA LEU A 284 7.60 28.96 -18.86
C LEU A 284 8.64 29.38 -17.80
N GLY A 285 8.20 29.79 -16.61
CA GLY A 285 9.08 30.07 -15.47
C GLY A 285 9.93 28.86 -15.03
N ASN A 286 9.46 27.64 -15.29
CA ASN A 286 10.12 26.38 -14.93
C ASN A 286 10.84 25.68 -16.10
N THR A 287 10.97 26.34 -17.26
CA THR A 287 11.50 25.74 -18.49
C THR A 287 12.84 25.01 -18.29
N ASN A 288 13.78 25.59 -17.55
CA ASN A 288 15.10 24.98 -17.34
C ASN A 288 14.99 23.63 -16.58
N LEU A 289 14.09 23.54 -15.59
CA LEU A 289 13.84 22.30 -14.86
C LEU A 289 13.09 21.30 -15.74
N LEU A 290 12.08 21.74 -16.51
CA LEU A 290 11.36 20.87 -17.45
C LEU A 290 12.30 20.28 -18.51
N THR A 291 13.19 21.08 -19.08
CA THR A 291 14.23 20.63 -20.01
C THR A 291 15.18 19.62 -19.34
N SER A 292 15.56 19.85 -18.09
CA SER A 292 16.35 18.86 -17.32
C SER A 292 15.58 17.55 -17.10
N VAL A 293 14.26 17.62 -16.88
CA VAL A 293 13.44 16.41 -16.64
C VAL A 293 13.37 15.50 -17.87
N LEU A 294 13.53 16.05 -19.08
CA LEU A 294 13.59 15.25 -20.32
C LEU A 294 14.74 14.23 -20.34
N THR A 295 15.81 14.46 -19.58
CA THR A 295 16.97 13.55 -19.52
C THR A 295 16.84 12.49 -18.43
N THR A 296 15.72 12.45 -17.70
CA THR A 296 15.51 11.48 -16.61
C THR A 296 15.22 10.08 -17.14
N VAL A 297 15.47 9.06 -16.31
CA VAL A 297 15.20 7.66 -16.68
C VAL A 297 13.70 7.37 -16.82
N PRO A 298 12.79 7.78 -15.90
CA PRO A 298 11.39 7.41 -15.96
C PRO A 298 10.65 8.05 -17.15
N SER A 299 10.12 7.23 -18.07
CA SER A 299 9.43 7.72 -19.27
C SER A 299 8.18 8.56 -18.93
N THR A 300 7.55 8.35 -17.78
CA THR A 300 6.42 9.16 -17.30
C THR A 300 6.82 10.60 -16.96
N SER A 301 8.02 10.81 -16.42
CA SER A 301 8.60 12.14 -16.17
C SER A 301 8.91 12.85 -17.48
N VAL A 302 9.57 12.16 -18.42
CA VAL A 302 9.89 12.69 -19.74
C VAL A 302 8.62 13.09 -20.49
N GLY A 303 7.60 12.24 -20.49
CA GLY A 303 6.31 12.54 -21.12
C GLY A 303 5.59 13.75 -20.52
N LEU A 304 5.67 13.93 -19.18
CA LEU A 304 5.15 15.14 -18.53
C LEU A 304 5.91 16.38 -19.00
N ALA A 305 7.26 16.34 -19.01
CA ALA A 305 8.06 17.48 -19.44
C ALA A 305 7.76 17.88 -20.89
N GLN A 306 7.62 16.91 -21.80
CA GLN A 306 7.25 17.16 -23.21
C GLN A 306 5.88 17.85 -23.32
N GLU A 307 4.89 17.37 -22.57
CA GLU A 307 3.54 17.93 -22.52
C GLU A 307 3.55 19.39 -22.06
N MET A 308 4.28 19.67 -20.97
CA MET A 308 4.37 21.02 -20.39
C MET A 308 5.17 21.97 -21.28
N LEU A 309 6.30 21.54 -21.85
CA LEU A 309 7.11 22.33 -22.78
C LEU A 309 6.35 22.64 -24.08
N MET A 310 5.53 21.71 -24.57
CA MET A 310 4.65 21.95 -25.72
C MET A 310 3.71 23.13 -25.48
N SER A 311 3.20 23.29 -24.25
CA SER A 311 2.32 24.41 -23.89
C SER A 311 3.02 25.77 -23.91
N CYS A 312 4.35 25.80 -23.85
CA CYS A 312 5.16 27.02 -23.73
C CYS A 312 5.86 27.44 -25.03
N VAL A 313 5.79 26.63 -26.09
CA VAL A 313 6.60 26.80 -27.31
C VAL A 313 6.57 28.23 -27.82
N GLU A 314 5.41 28.87 -27.87
CA GLU A 314 5.23 30.25 -28.37
C GLU A 314 6.05 31.31 -27.63
N LYS A 315 6.36 31.09 -26.35
CA LYS A 315 7.00 32.09 -25.48
C LYS A 315 8.44 31.72 -25.09
N LEU A 316 8.99 30.63 -25.62
CA LEU A 316 10.36 30.23 -25.34
C LEU A 316 11.35 31.27 -25.87
N THR A 317 12.37 31.56 -25.08
CA THR A 317 13.48 32.45 -25.47
C THR A 317 14.54 31.69 -26.27
N GLU A 318 15.36 32.41 -27.04
CA GLU A 318 16.46 31.84 -27.83
C GLU A 318 17.37 30.88 -27.01
N PRO A 319 17.86 31.24 -25.81
CA PRO A 319 18.66 30.31 -25.00
C PRO A 319 17.90 29.03 -24.61
N GLN A 320 16.61 29.15 -24.28
CA GLN A 320 15.78 28.01 -23.87
C GLN A 320 15.50 27.05 -25.04
N ILE A 321 15.29 27.59 -26.25
CA ILE A 321 15.12 26.78 -27.46
C ILE A 321 16.42 26.03 -27.77
N HIS A 322 17.57 26.70 -27.67
CA HIS A 322 18.87 26.06 -27.88
C HIS A 322 19.12 24.92 -26.88
N ASP A 323 18.87 25.13 -25.59
CA ASP A 323 18.99 24.09 -24.57
C ASP A 323 18.04 22.91 -24.83
N LEU A 324 16.80 23.19 -25.23
CA LEU A 324 15.83 22.16 -25.58
C LEU A 324 16.26 21.35 -26.81
N LEU A 325 16.79 21.99 -27.85
CA LEU A 325 17.33 21.31 -29.04
C LEU A 325 18.52 20.41 -28.66
N ASN A 326 19.42 20.89 -27.80
CA ASN A 326 20.54 20.09 -27.31
C ASN A 326 20.09 18.84 -26.54
N VAL A 327 19.17 19.00 -25.58
CA VAL A 327 18.62 17.87 -24.81
C VAL A 327 17.79 16.92 -25.67
N SER A 328 17.12 17.43 -26.70
CA SER A 328 16.34 16.61 -27.63
C SER A 328 17.19 15.51 -28.28
N ARG A 329 18.48 15.76 -28.54
CA ARG A 329 19.40 14.74 -29.07
C ARG A 329 19.45 13.50 -28.18
N THR A 330 19.52 13.68 -26.86
CA THR A 330 19.51 12.58 -25.90
C THR A 330 18.16 11.87 -25.84
N VAL A 331 17.05 12.63 -25.92
CA VAL A 331 15.70 12.05 -25.96
C VAL A 331 15.48 11.19 -27.21
N MET A 332 16.08 11.58 -28.34
CA MET A 332 15.96 10.85 -29.61
C MET A 332 16.72 9.51 -29.63
N LEU A 333 17.62 9.27 -28.67
CA LEU A 333 18.32 7.98 -28.49
C LEU A 333 17.50 6.94 -27.71
N ARG A 334 16.33 7.33 -27.22
CA ARG A 334 15.45 6.46 -26.42
C ARG A 334 14.72 5.45 -27.31
N THR A 335 14.20 4.37 -26.70
CA THR A 335 13.49 3.30 -27.42
C THR A 335 11.96 3.43 -27.31
N GLU A 336 11.44 4.26 -26.40
CA GLU A 336 10.01 4.38 -26.16
C GLU A 336 9.32 5.19 -27.26
N LYS A 337 8.62 4.49 -28.16
CA LYS A 337 7.88 5.05 -29.30
C LYS A 337 6.95 6.22 -28.96
N LYS A 338 6.28 6.21 -27.81
CA LYS A 338 5.40 7.32 -27.38
C LYS A 338 6.19 8.60 -27.08
N ILE A 339 7.36 8.47 -26.46
CA ILE A 339 8.24 9.59 -26.10
C ILE A 339 8.89 10.17 -27.34
N LEU A 340 9.41 9.32 -28.23
CA LEU A 340 9.99 9.77 -29.51
C LEU A 340 8.97 10.54 -30.35
N ARG A 341 7.74 10.02 -30.46
CA ARG A 341 6.66 10.70 -31.20
C ARG A 341 6.32 12.07 -30.60
N ALA A 342 6.23 12.16 -29.28
CA ALA A 342 5.98 13.43 -28.60
C ALA A 342 7.14 14.42 -28.80
N GLN A 343 8.39 13.94 -28.81
CA GLN A 343 9.56 14.78 -29.08
C GLN A 343 9.56 15.33 -30.51
N ILE A 344 9.27 14.48 -31.50
CA ILE A 344 9.13 14.91 -32.91
C ILE A 344 8.03 15.96 -33.04
N ALA A 345 6.90 15.79 -32.35
CA ALA A 345 5.83 16.78 -32.34
C ALA A 345 6.26 18.12 -31.73
N LEU A 346 7.01 18.09 -30.62
CA LEU A 346 7.55 19.28 -29.96
C LEU A 346 8.54 20.03 -30.86
N LEU A 347 9.48 19.31 -31.49
CA LEU A 347 10.42 19.89 -32.46
C LEU A 347 9.71 20.49 -33.68
N GLY A 348 8.67 19.81 -34.17
CA GLY A 348 7.83 20.34 -35.24
C GLY A 348 7.03 21.58 -34.83
N ALA A 349 6.67 21.71 -33.55
CA ALA A 349 6.06 22.94 -33.03
C ALA A 349 7.08 24.08 -32.98
N ILE A 350 8.31 23.82 -32.52
CA ILE A 350 9.40 24.82 -32.52
C ILE A 350 9.65 25.34 -33.93
N ALA A 351 9.83 24.46 -34.93
CA ALA A 351 10.10 24.87 -36.32
C ALA A 351 8.95 25.70 -36.93
N ARG A 352 7.69 25.46 -36.52
CA ARG A 352 6.54 26.24 -36.99
C ARG A 352 6.44 27.60 -36.33
N THR A 353 6.72 27.67 -35.03
CA THR A 353 6.49 28.86 -34.21
C THR A 353 7.71 29.80 -34.20
N HIS A 354 8.91 29.25 -34.32
CA HIS A 354 10.19 29.97 -34.39
C HIS A 354 10.96 29.55 -35.66
N PRO A 355 10.59 30.07 -36.84
CA PRO A 355 11.13 29.65 -38.13
C PRO A 355 12.65 29.75 -38.24
N GLU A 356 13.30 30.62 -37.47
CA GLU A 356 14.74 30.79 -37.40
C GLU A 356 15.49 29.51 -36.95
N TYR A 357 14.84 28.60 -36.21
CA TYR A 357 15.43 27.32 -35.79
C TYR A 357 15.08 26.14 -36.71
N THR A 358 14.44 26.39 -37.85
CA THR A 358 14.06 25.31 -38.79
C THR A 358 15.28 24.53 -39.27
N GLN A 359 16.42 25.21 -39.49
CA GLN A 359 17.67 24.55 -39.89
C GLN A 359 18.27 23.69 -38.76
N ASP A 360 18.17 24.14 -37.51
CA ASP A 360 18.66 23.37 -36.36
C ASP A 360 17.81 22.11 -36.13
N VAL A 361 16.48 22.23 -36.27
CA VAL A 361 15.56 21.08 -36.22
C VAL A 361 15.81 20.10 -37.36
N ASP A 362 16.01 20.59 -38.59
CA ASP A 362 16.38 19.78 -39.75
C ASP A 362 17.71 19.02 -39.52
N GLY A 363 18.73 19.72 -39.02
CA GLY A 363 20.02 19.13 -38.67
C GLY A 363 19.89 18.01 -37.64
N LEU A 364 19.09 18.22 -36.58
CA LEU A 364 18.84 17.23 -35.54
C LEU A 364 18.07 16.01 -36.07
N MET A 365 17.05 16.23 -36.90
CA MET A 365 16.29 15.13 -37.53
C MET A 365 17.17 14.32 -38.47
N ARG A 366 18.04 14.95 -39.26
CA ARG A 366 18.96 14.24 -40.16
C ARG A 366 19.94 13.35 -39.41
N GLU A 367 20.39 13.77 -38.23
CA GLU A 367 21.31 12.98 -37.39
C GLU A 367 20.63 11.77 -36.74
N THR A 368 19.33 11.85 -36.45
CA THR A 368 18.63 10.85 -35.62
C THR A 368 17.64 9.98 -36.39
N ALA A 369 17.19 10.39 -37.57
CA ALA A 369 16.10 9.74 -38.32
C ALA A 369 16.37 8.26 -38.66
N GLU A 370 17.61 7.90 -38.99
CA GLU A 370 17.97 6.51 -39.34
C GLU A 370 17.84 5.54 -38.15
N SER A 371 17.99 6.05 -36.93
CA SER A 371 17.86 5.26 -35.69
C SER A 371 16.41 5.12 -35.18
N LEU A 372 15.46 5.84 -35.78
CA LEU A 372 14.05 5.80 -35.36
C LEU A 372 13.33 4.53 -35.83
N PRO A 373 12.33 4.05 -35.06
CA PRO A 373 11.42 3.01 -35.51
C PRO A 373 10.77 3.35 -36.88
N PRO A 374 10.57 2.37 -37.78
CA PRO A 374 10.09 2.61 -39.15
C PRO A 374 8.79 3.41 -39.25
N ASP A 375 7.90 3.29 -38.25
CA ASP A 375 6.63 4.01 -38.22
C ASP A 375 6.75 5.51 -37.85
N LEU A 376 7.89 5.94 -37.30
CA LEU A 376 8.15 7.34 -36.94
C LEU A 376 9.03 8.06 -37.97
N GLN A 377 9.73 7.32 -38.85
CA GLN A 377 10.57 7.88 -39.90
C GLN A 377 9.82 8.83 -40.85
N PRO A 378 8.57 8.56 -41.29
CA PRO A 378 7.82 9.50 -42.14
C PRO A 378 7.53 10.84 -41.45
N ALA A 379 7.27 10.81 -40.14
CA ALA A 379 7.03 12.02 -39.36
C ALA A 379 8.31 12.86 -39.20
N ALA A 380 9.46 12.19 -39.02
CA ALA A 380 10.77 12.86 -38.99
C ALA A 380 11.17 13.41 -40.37
N GLN A 381 10.87 12.69 -41.46
CA GLN A 381 11.14 13.12 -42.84
C GLN A 381 10.36 14.39 -43.22
N THR A 382 9.10 14.51 -42.77
CA THR A 382 8.31 15.73 -42.95
C THR A 382 8.99 16.98 -42.36
N LEU A 383 9.78 16.83 -41.28
CA LEU A 383 10.51 17.94 -40.66
C LEU A 383 11.83 18.30 -41.37
N MET A 384 12.38 17.40 -42.18
CA MET A 384 13.62 17.62 -42.94
C MET A 384 13.40 18.39 -44.26
N SER A 385 12.15 18.79 -44.58
CA SER A 385 11.81 19.51 -45.82
C SER A 385 10.49 20.28 -45.73
N PRO A 386 10.50 21.61 -45.46
CA PRO A 386 9.27 22.41 -45.49
C PRO A 386 8.74 22.72 -46.90
N ALA A 387 9.43 22.33 -47.98
CA ALA A 387 9.25 22.93 -49.30
C ALA A 387 8.33 22.19 -50.31
N GLU A 388 7.82 20.98 -50.02
CA GLU A 388 7.04 20.21 -51.03
C GLU A 388 5.69 19.66 -50.55
N ALA A 389 5.13 20.15 -49.45
CA ALA A 389 3.83 19.68 -48.93
C ALA A 389 2.61 20.45 -49.46
N ALA A 390 2.71 21.09 -50.63
CA ALA A 390 1.57 21.76 -51.27
C ALA A 390 0.96 20.99 -52.46
N ALA A 391 1.54 19.86 -52.87
CA ALA A 391 1.14 19.20 -54.10
C ALA A 391 1.20 17.67 -54.05
N ASP A 392 0.64 17.02 -53.03
CA ASP A 392 0.03 15.70 -53.28
C ASP A 392 -0.97 15.31 -52.20
N LYS A 393 -2.25 15.56 -52.47
CA LYS A 393 -3.37 14.91 -51.78
C LYS A 393 -4.09 14.00 -52.77
N THR A 394 -3.41 13.07 -53.43
CA THR A 394 -4.14 11.99 -54.12
C THR A 394 -3.31 10.72 -54.29
N SER A 395 -3.08 9.96 -53.21
CA SER A 395 -3.08 8.49 -53.26
C SER A 395 -2.72 7.88 -51.90
N ALA A 396 -3.68 7.20 -51.28
CA ALA A 396 -3.41 6.24 -50.22
C ALA A 396 -3.27 4.86 -50.88
N PRO A 397 -2.13 4.15 -50.74
CA PRO A 397 -2.08 2.73 -51.07
C PRO A 397 -2.64 1.92 -49.90
N SER A 398 -3.68 1.16 -50.19
CA SER A 398 -4.16 0.06 -49.37
C SER A 398 -3.09 -1.04 -49.32
N HIS A 399 -2.40 -1.17 -48.18
CA HIS A 399 -1.71 -2.41 -47.84
C HIS A 399 -2.02 -2.80 -46.40
N ALA A 400 -3.12 -3.54 -46.26
CA ALA A 400 -3.42 -4.38 -45.11
C ALA A 400 -4.01 -5.70 -45.62
N GLU A 401 -3.25 -6.39 -46.45
CA GLU A 401 -3.47 -7.81 -46.75
C GLU A 401 -2.12 -8.49 -46.68
N GLN A 402 -1.79 -9.04 -45.52
CA GLN A 402 -1.25 -10.40 -45.42
C GLN A 402 -1.14 -10.87 -43.97
N VAL A 403 -1.67 -12.08 -43.78
CA VAL A 403 -1.64 -12.96 -42.60
C VAL A 403 -2.62 -12.63 -41.46
N MET A 404 -3.92 -12.74 -41.76
CA MET A 404 -4.91 -13.16 -40.77
C MET A 404 -5.40 -14.55 -41.17
N GLY A 405 -4.80 -15.59 -40.58
CA GLY A 405 -5.41 -16.91 -40.57
C GLY A 405 -6.71 -16.83 -39.78
N SER A 406 -7.83 -17.10 -40.45
CA SER A 406 -9.16 -17.17 -39.84
C SER A 406 -9.18 -18.20 -38.71
N VAL A 407 -9.19 -17.75 -37.45
CA VAL A 407 -9.51 -18.62 -36.30
C VAL A 407 -11.03 -18.78 -36.28
N MET A 408 -11.52 -19.85 -36.90
CA MET A 408 -12.90 -20.30 -36.71
C MET A 408 -13.02 -20.84 -35.28
N ILE A 409 -13.84 -20.23 -34.42
CA ILE A 409 -14.21 -20.81 -33.12
C ILE A 409 -15.18 -21.96 -33.43
N PRO A 410 -14.84 -23.23 -33.16
CA PRO A 410 -15.76 -24.34 -33.38
C PRO A 410 -16.97 -24.19 -32.46
N GLU A 411 -18.19 -24.40 -32.98
CA GLU A 411 -19.43 -24.51 -32.17
C GLU A 411 -19.49 -25.83 -31.36
N ASN A 412 -18.37 -26.52 -31.20
CA ASN A 412 -18.34 -27.77 -30.45
C ASN A 412 -18.42 -27.46 -28.95
N LEU A 413 -19.26 -28.19 -28.22
CA LEU A 413 -19.21 -28.22 -26.76
C LEU A 413 -17.78 -28.58 -26.32
N PRO A 414 -17.21 -27.86 -25.33
CA PRO A 414 -15.91 -28.22 -24.78
C PRO A 414 -15.89 -29.68 -24.35
N GLN A 415 -14.87 -30.41 -24.78
CA GLN A 415 -14.63 -31.79 -24.36
C GLN A 415 -13.34 -31.84 -23.55
N LEU A 416 -13.25 -32.82 -22.65
CA LEU A 416 -12.03 -33.10 -21.91
C LEU A 416 -10.86 -33.26 -22.90
N LEU A 417 -9.81 -32.45 -22.75
CA LEU A 417 -8.60 -32.60 -23.53
C LEU A 417 -7.68 -33.61 -22.84
N GLU A 418 -7.11 -34.55 -23.60
CA GLU A 418 -6.11 -35.49 -23.07
C GLU A 418 -4.99 -34.70 -22.37
N GLN A 419 -4.75 -35.02 -21.10
CA GLN A 419 -3.68 -34.40 -20.33
C GLN A 419 -2.34 -34.90 -20.86
N HIS A 420 -1.59 -34.03 -21.53
CA HIS A 420 -0.14 -34.21 -21.60
C HIS A 420 0.40 -33.92 -20.20
N VAL A 421 0.72 -34.98 -19.46
CA VAL A 421 1.38 -34.90 -18.14
C VAL A 421 2.76 -34.29 -18.34
N SER A 422 2.84 -32.96 -18.36
CA SER A 422 4.08 -32.27 -18.03
C SER A 422 4.18 -32.34 -16.52
N THR A 423 4.96 -33.29 -16.01
CA THR A 423 5.37 -33.26 -14.61
C THR A 423 6.07 -31.91 -14.38
N PRO A 424 5.57 -31.04 -13.49
CA PRO A 424 6.27 -29.83 -13.16
C PRO A 424 7.69 -30.20 -12.74
N GLN A 425 8.68 -29.51 -13.28
CA GLN A 425 10.06 -29.73 -12.85
C GLN A 425 10.15 -29.35 -11.37
N VAL A 426 10.29 -30.35 -10.50
CA VAL A 426 10.42 -30.13 -9.06
C VAL A 426 11.74 -29.41 -8.83
N HIS A 427 11.67 -28.14 -8.42
CA HIS A 427 12.87 -27.41 -8.03
C HIS A 427 13.35 -27.94 -6.68
N ILE A 428 14.62 -28.35 -6.61
CA ILE A 428 15.22 -28.85 -5.38
C ILE A 428 16.21 -27.79 -4.94
N TYR A 429 15.91 -27.11 -3.84
CA TYR A 429 16.83 -26.16 -3.23
C TYR A 429 18.05 -26.91 -2.67
N THR A 430 19.25 -26.55 -3.14
CA THR A 430 20.51 -27.23 -2.77
C THR A 430 21.39 -26.40 -1.85
N SER A 431 21.05 -25.13 -1.64
CA SER A 431 21.82 -24.22 -0.79
C SER A 431 20.96 -23.14 -0.14
N ASP A 432 21.45 -22.58 0.96
CA ASP A 432 20.78 -21.49 1.68
C ASP A 432 20.60 -20.24 0.81
N ALA A 433 21.55 -19.97 -0.10
CA ALA A 433 21.46 -18.85 -1.03
C ALA A 433 20.32 -19.05 -2.03
N GLU A 434 20.24 -20.22 -2.66
CA GLU A 434 19.16 -20.57 -3.59
C GLU A 434 17.79 -20.56 -2.91
N PHE A 435 17.71 -21.07 -1.68
CA PHE A 435 16.51 -20.98 -0.84
C PHE A 435 16.09 -19.52 -0.59
N MET A 436 17.03 -18.64 -0.26
CA MET A 436 16.75 -17.23 -0.01
C MET A 436 16.32 -16.47 -1.28
N ASP A 437 16.92 -16.80 -2.42
CA ASP A 437 16.56 -16.25 -3.74
C ASP A 437 15.15 -16.68 -4.17
N GLY A 438 14.68 -17.85 -3.73
CA GLY A 438 13.28 -18.29 -3.89
C GLY A 438 12.33 -17.66 -2.86
N LEU A 439 12.74 -17.62 -1.58
CA LEU A 439 11.88 -17.17 -0.48
C LEU A 439 11.58 -15.67 -0.52
N ILE A 440 12.58 -14.81 -0.75
CA ILE A 440 12.38 -13.34 -0.68
C ILE A 440 11.34 -12.87 -1.70
N PRO A 441 11.41 -13.25 -2.99
CA PRO A 441 10.37 -12.92 -3.96
C PRO A 441 8.99 -13.46 -3.57
N CYS A 442 8.90 -14.68 -3.03
CA CYS A 442 7.65 -15.24 -2.51
C CYS A 442 7.09 -14.44 -1.32
N LEU A 443 7.92 -13.89 -0.45
CA LEU A 443 7.46 -13.01 0.62
C LEU A 443 6.97 -11.65 0.10
N GLN A 444 7.45 -11.22 -1.06
CA GLN A 444 7.11 -9.95 -1.71
C GLN A 444 5.98 -10.07 -2.74
N GLY A 445 5.51 -11.29 -3.03
CA GLY A 445 4.48 -11.53 -4.05
C GLY A 445 4.98 -11.41 -5.50
N THR A 446 6.31 -11.43 -5.70
CA THR A 446 6.95 -11.33 -7.02
C THR A 446 7.63 -12.64 -7.45
N GLY A 447 7.57 -13.68 -6.61
CA GLY A 447 8.14 -15.00 -6.86
C GLY A 447 7.14 -15.98 -7.46
N ASP A 448 7.54 -17.26 -7.49
CA ASP A 448 6.69 -18.39 -7.87
C ASP A 448 6.15 -19.10 -6.60
N GLY A 449 4.91 -18.77 -6.22
CA GLY A 449 4.25 -19.37 -5.07
C GLY A 449 4.01 -20.88 -5.21
N SER A 450 4.05 -21.47 -6.41
CA SER A 450 3.96 -22.93 -6.55
C SER A 450 5.11 -23.68 -5.87
N GLN A 451 6.24 -23.00 -5.63
CA GLN A 451 7.41 -23.55 -4.94
C GLN A 451 7.29 -23.57 -3.41
N LEU A 452 6.15 -23.14 -2.85
CA LEU A 452 5.97 -23.06 -1.40
C LEU A 452 6.19 -24.40 -0.68
N PRO A 453 5.72 -25.57 -1.18
CA PRO A 453 6.01 -26.86 -0.56
C PRO A 453 7.52 -27.16 -0.48
N GLN A 454 8.28 -26.86 -1.54
CA GLN A 454 9.73 -27.09 -1.61
C GLN A 454 10.50 -26.14 -0.68
N LEU A 455 10.06 -24.89 -0.56
CA LEU A 455 10.61 -23.93 0.41
C LEU A 455 10.39 -24.40 1.85
N ILE A 456 9.17 -24.87 2.16
CA ILE A 456 8.83 -25.37 3.49
C ILE A 456 9.64 -26.64 3.80
N ASP A 457 9.75 -27.56 2.84
CA ASP A 457 10.54 -28.78 2.97
C ASP A 457 12.02 -28.50 3.21
N TYR A 458 12.61 -27.58 2.43
CA TYR A 458 13.99 -27.17 2.62
C TYR A 458 14.21 -26.59 4.02
N LEU A 459 13.31 -25.71 4.49
CA LEU A 459 13.40 -25.10 5.81
C LEU A 459 13.19 -26.13 6.95
N ALA A 460 12.35 -27.14 6.74
CA ALA A 460 12.16 -28.24 7.71
C ALA A 460 13.45 -29.04 7.92
N HIS A 461 14.19 -29.31 6.83
CA HIS A 461 15.47 -30.03 6.86
C HIS A 461 16.67 -29.14 7.22
N ASN A 462 16.55 -27.82 7.04
CA ASN A 462 17.60 -26.83 7.32
C ASN A 462 17.10 -25.73 8.26
N PRO A 463 16.86 -26.01 9.56
CA PRO A 463 16.26 -25.06 10.50
C PRO A 463 17.19 -23.89 10.88
N ARG A 464 18.42 -23.85 10.37
CA ARG A 464 19.40 -22.77 10.58
C ARG A 464 19.99 -22.34 9.24
N ILE A 465 19.23 -21.54 8.51
CA ILE A 465 19.62 -20.95 7.23
C ILE A 465 20.77 -19.96 7.43
N THR A 466 21.82 -20.02 6.62
CA THR A 466 22.90 -19.03 6.64
C THR A 466 22.39 -17.71 6.07
N LEU A 467 22.38 -16.67 6.91
CA LEU A 467 21.92 -15.33 6.51
C LEU A 467 23.04 -14.30 6.68
N ASP A 468 23.28 -13.49 5.66
CA ASP A 468 24.16 -12.32 5.79
C ASP A 468 23.51 -11.21 6.64
N THR A 469 24.29 -10.17 6.97
CA THR A 469 23.79 -9.09 7.85
C THR A 469 22.66 -8.30 7.20
N ALA A 470 22.70 -8.07 5.88
CA ALA A 470 21.69 -7.32 5.15
C ALA A 470 20.36 -8.10 5.07
N GLN A 471 20.41 -9.41 4.81
CA GLN A 471 19.25 -10.31 4.82
C GLN A 471 18.62 -10.38 6.20
N GLN A 472 19.42 -10.49 7.26
CA GLN A 472 18.91 -10.45 8.63
C GLN A 472 18.24 -9.12 8.97
N ASP A 473 18.81 -7.99 8.54
CA ASP A 473 18.21 -6.67 8.76
C ASP A 473 16.92 -6.48 7.96
N PHE A 474 16.91 -6.90 6.70
CA PHE A 474 15.74 -6.86 5.82
C PHE A 474 14.56 -7.66 6.39
N LEU A 475 14.80 -8.92 6.78
CA LEU A 475 13.77 -9.78 7.37
C LEU A 475 13.32 -9.28 8.75
N ALA A 476 14.26 -8.77 9.57
CA ALA A 476 13.93 -8.20 10.87
C ALA A 476 13.06 -6.95 10.76
N GLU A 477 13.40 -6.04 9.86
CA GLU A 477 12.66 -4.81 9.62
C GLU A 477 11.23 -5.11 9.18
N ARG A 478 11.06 -6.00 8.19
CA ARG A 478 9.73 -6.43 7.75
C ARG A 478 8.96 -7.12 8.87
N CYS A 479 9.58 -8.07 9.59
CA CYS A 479 8.90 -8.79 10.67
C CYS A 479 8.46 -7.84 11.82
N VAL A 480 9.27 -6.83 12.18
CA VAL A 480 8.96 -5.86 13.26
C VAL A 480 7.93 -4.80 12.83
N ASN A 481 8.01 -4.27 11.60
CA ASN A 481 7.12 -3.21 11.11
C ASN A 481 5.72 -3.69 10.71
N SER A 482 5.54 -5.00 10.61
CA SER A 482 4.32 -5.63 10.09
C SER A 482 3.11 -5.56 11.05
N GLY A 483 3.33 -5.38 12.35
CA GLY A 483 2.24 -5.36 13.35
C GLY A 483 1.47 -6.69 13.47
N ILE A 484 0.56 -6.80 14.46
CA ILE A 484 -0.34 -7.96 14.58
C ILE A 484 -1.51 -7.76 13.63
N ARG A 485 -1.31 -8.03 12.34
CA ARG A 485 -2.37 -8.06 11.31
C ARG A 485 -2.86 -9.50 11.10
N SER A 486 -4.14 -9.70 10.85
CA SER A 486 -4.76 -11.00 10.53
C SER A 486 -4.60 -11.35 9.05
N GLY A 487 -4.84 -12.62 8.68
CA GLY A 487 -4.93 -13.04 7.28
C GLY A 487 -3.64 -13.49 6.59
N THR A 488 -3.53 -13.28 5.28
CA THR A 488 -2.37 -13.59 4.41
C THR A 488 -1.08 -12.97 4.90
N HIS A 489 -1.13 -11.74 5.38
CA HIS A 489 0.01 -11.05 5.96
C HIS A 489 0.56 -11.79 7.21
N ALA A 490 -0.30 -12.42 8.01
CA ALA A 490 0.14 -13.23 9.16
C ALA A 490 0.93 -14.47 8.71
N LEU A 491 0.59 -15.07 7.56
CA LEU A 491 1.30 -16.22 7.00
C LEU A 491 2.72 -15.86 6.59
N GLY A 492 2.89 -14.80 5.79
CA GLY A 492 4.21 -14.33 5.36
C GLY A 492 5.10 -13.94 6.55
N ASN A 493 4.51 -13.25 7.54
CA ASN A 493 5.19 -12.92 8.78
C ASN A 493 5.65 -14.14 9.58
N TYR A 494 4.80 -15.16 9.67
CA TYR A 494 5.11 -16.37 10.40
C TYR A 494 6.25 -17.14 9.71
N LEU A 495 6.22 -17.26 8.38
CA LEU A 495 7.31 -17.87 7.61
C LEU A 495 8.63 -17.10 7.75
N MET A 496 8.61 -15.77 7.64
CA MET A 496 9.79 -14.92 7.90
C MET A 496 10.35 -15.12 9.30
N TYR A 497 9.47 -15.19 10.30
CA TYR A 497 9.86 -15.41 11.69
C TYR A 497 10.58 -16.74 11.85
N ARG A 498 10.09 -17.83 11.23
CA ARG A 498 10.72 -19.16 11.31
C ARG A 498 12.15 -19.15 10.77
N VAL A 499 12.44 -18.35 9.73
CA VAL A 499 13.78 -18.21 9.15
C VAL A 499 14.72 -17.36 10.03
N ILE A 500 14.25 -16.26 10.61
CA ILE A 500 15.12 -15.35 11.38
C ILE A 500 15.28 -15.73 12.87
N ALA A 501 14.33 -16.48 13.44
CA ALA A 501 14.30 -16.83 14.86
C ALA A 501 15.62 -17.45 15.39
N PRO A 502 16.33 -18.32 14.64
CA PRO A 502 17.63 -18.84 15.07
C PRO A 502 18.74 -17.79 15.19
N HIS A 503 18.63 -16.68 14.46
CA HIS A 503 19.68 -15.65 14.33
C HIS A 503 19.48 -14.47 15.27
N ARG A 504 18.23 -14.13 15.61
CA ARG A 504 17.95 -12.98 16.49
C ARG A 504 16.85 -13.27 17.49
N LYS A 505 17.11 -12.93 18.76
CA LYS A 505 16.09 -12.87 19.82
C LYS A 505 15.31 -11.55 19.74
N LEU A 506 14.61 -11.31 18.63
CA LEU A 506 13.86 -10.06 18.41
C LEU A 506 12.53 -10.00 19.17
N PHE A 507 11.94 -11.14 19.51
CA PHE A 507 10.57 -11.19 19.99
C PHE A 507 10.47 -11.77 21.41
N LYS A 508 9.77 -11.05 22.30
CA LYS A 508 9.43 -11.53 23.64
C LYS A 508 8.30 -12.58 23.63
N LYS A 509 7.49 -12.61 22.57
CA LYS A 509 6.41 -13.58 22.31
C LYS A 509 6.49 -14.01 20.85
N LEU A 510 6.33 -15.31 20.56
CA LEU A 510 6.30 -15.79 19.18
C LEU A 510 5.16 -15.10 18.40
N PRO A 511 5.42 -14.60 17.18
CA PRO A 511 4.35 -14.30 16.24
C PRO A 511 3.50 -15.56 16.06
N GLN A 512 2.20 -15.45 16.31
CA GLN A 512 1.29 -16.55 16.00
C GLN A 512 1.05 -16.54 14.49
N GLY A 513 1.04 -17.73 13.87
CA GLY A 513 0.59 -17.90 12.49
C GLY A 513 -0.89 -17.52 12.34
N PHE A 514 -1.43 -17.76 11.14
CA PHE A 514 -2.85 -17.57 10.88
C PHE A 514 -3.69 -18.58 11.69
N THR A 515 -4.35 -18.11 12.74
CA THR A 515 -5.25 -18.95 13.58
C THR A 515 -6.71 -18.92 13.12
N GLY A 516 -7.04 -18.02 12.20
CA GLY A 516 -8.38 -17.80 11.69
C GLY A 516 -8.71 -16.32 11.53
N TYR A 517 -9.87 -16.07 10.95
CA TYR A 517 -10.45 -14.76 10.76
C TYR A 517 -11.19 -14.30 12.00
N ARG A 518 -10.94 -13.06 12.44
CA ARG A 518 -11.58 -12.49 13.62
C ARG A 518 -12.82 -11.70 13.22
N HIS A 519 -13.96 -12.10 13.76
CA HIS A 519 -15.24 -11.44 13.57
C HIS A 519 -15.59 -10.61 14.80
N GLU A 520 -16.24 -9.46 14.59
CA GLU A 520 -16.83 -8.65 15.65
C GLU A 520 -18.34 -8.63 15.51
N PHE A 521 -19.01 -9.05 16.59
CA PHE A 521 -20.45 -8.95 16.74
C PHE A 521 -20.76 -7.82 17.69
N HIS A 522 -21.68 -6.95 17.29
CA HIS A 522 -22.24 -5.94 18.16
C HIS A 522 -23.59 -6.45 18.63
N THR A 523 -23.80 -6.53 19.94
CA THR A 523 -25.08 -6.93 20.53
C THR A 523 -25.64 -5.81 21.38
N ASP A 524 -26.96 -5.67 21.35
CA ASP A 524 -27.67 -4.76 22.25
C ASP A 524 -27.54 -5.28 23.69
N PRO A 525 -27.02 -4.48 24.63
CA PRO A 525 -26.78 -4.94 25.99
C PRO A 525 -28.06 -5.24 26.81
N GLN A 526 -29.24 -4.78 26.36
CA GLN A 526 -30.52 -5.01 27.02
C GLN A 526 -31.30 -6.17 26.41
N THR A 527 -31.32 -6.30 25.09
CA THR A 527 -32.07 -7.37 24.41
C THR A 527 -31.21 -8.60 24.10
N GLY A 528 -29.89 -8.44 24.02
CA GLY A 528 -28.96 -9.48 23.58
C GLY A 528 -29.00 -9.73 22.06
N GLU A 529 -29.79 -8.97 21.31
CA GLU A 529 -29.91 -9.12 19.86
C GLU A 529 -28.69 -8.55 19.12
N THR A 530 -28.29 -9.19 18.03
CA THR A 530 -27.20 -8.72 17.17
C THR A 530 -27.61 -7.44 16.45
N ILE A 531 -26.87 -6.35 16.69
CA ILE A 531 -27.01 -5.07 16.02
C ILE A 531 -26.36 -5.16 14.64
N GLN A 532 -27.12 -4.73 13.63
CA GLN A 532 -26.66 -4.81 12.27
C GLN A 532 -25.53 -3.81 11.97
N PRO A 533 -24.52 -4.19 11.16
CA PRO A 533 -23.38 -3.35 10.78
C PRO A 533 -23.71 -1.87 10.53
N TYR A 534 -24.70 -1.57 9.68
CA TYR A 534 -25.06 -0.21 9.28
C TYR A 534 -25.79 0.60 10.36
N GLN A 535 -26.35 -0.07 11.38
CA GLN A 535 -27.03 0.61 12.49
C GLN A 535 -26.03 1.20 13.50
N VAL A 536 -24.80 0.67 13.53
CA VAL A 536 -23.73 1.07 14.46
C VAL A 536 -23.29 2.51 14.22
N GLU A 537 -23.15 2.94 12.95
CA GLU A 537 -22.77 4.31 12.57
C GLU A 537 -23.82 5.36 12.96
N HIS A 538 -25.09 4.95 13.07
CA HIS A 538 -26.20 5.82 13.49
C HIS A 538 -26.48 5.78 15.00
N THR A 539 -25.72 5.01 15.80
CA THR A 539 -25.94 4.96 17.27
C THR A 539 -25.42 6.18 18.03
N GLY A 540 -24.80 7.16 17.35
CA GLY A 540 -24.47 8.46 17.94
C GLY A 540 -25.69 9.23 18.50
N SER A 541 -26.91 8.83 18.14
CA SER A 541 -28.16 9.49 18.55
C SER A 541 -29.12 8.65 19.41
N LEU A 542 -28.76 7.40 19.78
CA LEU A 542 -29.53 6.61 20.74
C LEU A 542 -28.86 6.63 22.11
N GLY A 543 -29.55 7.23 23.09
CA GLY A 543 -29.02 7.52 24.41
C GLY A 543 -28.38 6.33 25.14
N ARG A 544 -27.14 6.57 25.60
CA ARG A 544 -26.52 6.11 26.86
C ARG A 544 -26.02 4.66 27.04
N GLN A 545 -26.10 3.71 26.12
CA GLN A 545 -25.33 2.44 26.27
C GLN A 545 -24.67 1.99 24.95
N LYS A 546 -23.35 1.78 25.00
CA LYS A 546 -22.58 1.27 23.86
C LYS A 546 -22.91 -0.21 23.63
N PRO A 547 -22.94 -0.68 22.36
CA PRO A 547 -23.08 -2.10 22.04
C PRO A 547 -22.06 -2.96 22.78
N ARG A 548 -22.46 -4.16 23.21
CA ARG A 548 -21.51 -5.17 23.67
C ARG A 548 -20.79 -5.73 22.44
N ILE A 549 -19.47 -5.80 22.50
CA ILE A 549 -18.64 -6.32 21.40
C ILE A 549 -18.21 -7.75 21.75
N GLU A 550 -18.62 -8.71 20.95
CA GLU A 550 -18.17 -10.10 21.04
C GLU A 550 -17.23 -10.43 19.89
N LYS A 551 -16.10 -11.06 20.21
CA LYS A 551 -15.06 -11.40 19.24
C LYS A 551 -15.00 -12.90 19.08
N THR A 552 -15.23 -13.40 17.89
CA THR A 552 -15.01 -14.82 17.56
C THR A 552 -13.87 -14.96 16.57
N THR A 553 -13.37 -16.17 16.42
CA THR A 553 -12.37 -16.50 15.41
C THR A 553 -12.82 -17.73 14.64
N THR A 554 -12.90 -17.61 13.32
CA THR A 554 -13.39 -18.65 12.42
C THR A 554 -12.28 -19.03 11.44
N ASN A 555 -11.99 -20.32 11.32
CA ASN A 555 -11.07 -20.86 10.31
C ASN A 555 -11.76 -22.04 9.64
N CYS A 556 -12.31 -21.79 8.47
CA CYS A 556 -12.99 -22.80 7.66
C CYS A 556 -12.02 -23.48 6.69
N ARG A 557 -10.73 -23.54 7.03
CA ARG A 557 -9.69 -24.23 6.24
C ARG A 557 -9.71 -23.80 4.77
N GLY A 558 -9.89 -22.50 4.53
CA GLY A 558 -9.73 -21.88 3.22
C GLY A 558 -8.26 -21.81 2.77
N PRO A 559 -7.95 -21.10 1.67
CA PRO A 559 -6.59 -20.98 1.14
C PRO A 559 -5.56 -20.60 2.22
N ALA A 560 -5.86 -19.58 3.03
CA ALA A 560 -4.98 -19.14 4.10
C ALA A 560 -4.84 -20.19 5.23
N GLY A 561 -5.94 -20.86 5.60
CA GLY A 561 -5.94 -21.92 6.61
C GLY A 561 -5.12 -23.13 6.18
N LEU A 562 -5.30 -23.59 4.94
CA LEU A 562 -4.56 -24.71 4.37
C LEU A 562 -3.08 -24.37 4.15
N CYS A 563 -2.78 -23.13 3.74
CA CYS A 563 -1.40 -22.66 3.67
C CYS A 563 -0.74 -22.66 5.06
N GLN A 564 -1.46 -22.27 6.11
CA GLN A 564 -0.96 -22.38 7.49
C GLN A 564 -0.71 -23.84 7.88
N GLU A 565 -1.59 -24.77 7.50
CA GLU A 565 -1.37 -26.20 7.74
C GLU A 565 -0.08 -26.69 7.06
N GLN A 566 0.17 -26.31 5.80
CA GLN A 566 1.42 -26.63 5.12
C GLN A 566 2.64 -26.00 5.81
N ILE A 567 2.57 -24.73 6.24
CA ILE A 567 3.67 -24.10 7.00
C ILE A 567 3.88 -24.81 8.36
N ASN A 568 2.83 -25.35 8.99
CA ASN A 568 2.94 -26.12 10.22
C ASN A 568 3.62 -27.49 10.01
N CYS A 569 3.65 -28.01 8.78
CA CYS A 569 4.41 -29.21 8.44
C CYS A 569 5.93 -29.01 8.55
N LEU A 570 6.43 -27.80 8.86
CA LEU A 570 7.84 -27.62 9.26
C LEU A 570 8.27 -28.54 10.42
N GLU A 571 7.31 -28.95 11.26
CA GLU A 571 7.56 -29.88 12.38
C GLU A 571 7.32 -31.35 11.99
N HIS A 572 6.61 -31.58 10.87
CA HIS A 572 6.14 -32.87 10.38
C HIS A 572 6.13 -32.87 8.83
N PRO A 573 7.32 -32.84 8.18
CA PRO A 573 7.44 -32.65 6.73
C PRO A 573 6.82 -33.79 5.92
N GLU A 574 6.62 -34.96 6.51
CA GLU A 574 5.90 -36.09 5.90
C GLU A 574 4.45 -35.78 5.51
N ASN A 575 3.87 -34.72 6.08
CA ASN A 575 2.50 -34.28 5.79
C ASN A 575 2.42 -33.18 4.71
N LEU A 576 3.57 -32.76 4.14
CA LEU A 576 3.60 -31.79 3.05
C LEU A 576 3.02 -32.37 1.76
N VAL A 577 2.28 -31.53 1.04
CA VAL A 577 1.66 -31.89 -0.24
C VAL A 577 2.53 -31.37 -1.38
N PHE A 578 3.17 -32.29 -2.11
CA PHE A 578 4.05 -32.00 -3.26
C PHE A 578 3.39 -32.20 -4.63
N ALA A 579 2.14 -32.63 -4.65
CA ALA A 579 1.40 -32.87 -5.88
C ALA A 579 0.07 -32.10 -5.87
N PRO A 580 -0.35 -31.55 -7.02
CA PRO A 580 -1.68 -30.98 -7.18
C PRO A 580 -2.76 -31.99 -6.81
N ILE A 581 -3.88 -31.48 -6.31
CA ILE A 581 -5.03 -32.31 -5.96
C ILE A 581 -5.58 -32.96 -7.24
N PRO A 582 -5.84 -34.28 -7.24
CA PRO A 582 -6.46 -34.95 -8.38
C PRO A 582 -7.80 -34.32 -8.75
N HIS A 583 -8.22 -34.49 -9.99
CA HIS A 583 -9.54 -34.05 -10.42
C HIS A 583 -10.63 -34.72 -9.58
N ALA A 584 -11.52 -33.93 -9.00
CA ALA A 584 -12.72 -34.42 -8.32
C ALA A 584 -13.83 -34.67 -9.35
N GLU A 585 -14.70 -35.65 -9.10
CA GLU A 585 -15.86 -35.94 -9.95
C GLU A 585 -16.79 -34.72 -10.08
N GLU A 586 -17.66 -34.76 -11.10
CA GLU A 586 -18.61 -33.67 -11.37
C GLU A 586 -19.39 -33.28 -10.11
N SER A 587 -19.26 -32.01 -9.73
CA SER A 587 -19.92 -31.44 -8.56
C SER A 587 -21.17 -30.67 -8.99
N THR A 588 -22.25 -30.79 -8.22
CA THR A 588 -23.44 -29.96 -8.43
C THR A 588 -23.23 -28.59 -7.80
N TRP A 589 -23.22 -27.54 -8.63
CA TRP A 589 -23.01 -26.16 -8.19
C TRP A 589 -24.32 -25.44 -7.90
N THR A 590 -24.40 -24.82 -6.73
CA THR A 590 -25.51 -23.95 -6.34
C THR A 590 -25.03 -22.51 -6.21
N ARG A 591 -25.71 -21.59 -6.91
CA ARG A 591 -25.48 -20.15 -6.74
C ARG A 591 -26.10 -19.71 -5.43
N HIS A 592 -25.29 -19.22 -4.52
CA HIS A 592 -25.72 -18.67 -3.25
C HIS A 592 -25.64 -17.13 -3.30
N VAL A 593 -26.75 -16.47 -2.99
CA VAL A 593 -26.81 -15.00 -2.90
C VAL A 593 -27.34 -14.63 -1.52
N GLU A 594 -26.56 -13.88 -0.77
CA GLU A 594 -26.89 -13.50 0.60
C GLU A 594 -26.78 -11.99 0.79
N PRO A 595 -27.78 -11.33 1.38
CA PRO A 595 -27.68 -9.92 1.74
C PRO A 595 -26.53 -9.66 2.73
N LEU A 596 -25.81 -8.55 2.54
CA LEU A 596 -24.72 -8.12 3.44
C LEU A 596 -25.17 -7.98 4.90
N THR A 597 -26.47 -7.73 5.14
CA THR A 597 -27.08 -7.64 6.47
C THR A 597 -27.05 -8.95 7.25
N TYR A 598 -26.67 -10.07 6.64
CA TYR A 598 -26.49 -11.33 7.37
C TYR A 598 -25.04 -11.58 7.80
N ARG A 599 -24.08 -10.74 7.38
CA ARG A 599 -22.65 -10.99 7.60
C ARG A 599 -22.02 -10.07 8.66
N PRO A 600 -21.31 -10.64 9.66
CA PRO A 600 -20.65 -9.85 10.71
C PRO A 600 -19.53 -8.98 10.15
N ARG A 601 -19.33 -7.78 10.73
CA ARG A 601 -18.23 -6.90 10.31
C ARG A 601 -16.89 -7.55 10.69
N PRO A 602 -15.91 -7.57 9.78
CA PRO A 602 -14.57 -7.99 10.12
C PRO A 602 -13.89 -6.98 11.05
N HIS A 603 -13.10 -7.46 12.01
CA HIS A 603 -12.36 -6.59 12.93
C HIS A 603 -11.31 -5.74 12.18
N ASN A 604 -11.38 -4.40 12.31
CA ASN A 604 -10.43 -3.43 11.75
C ASN A 604 -10.30 -3.42 10.20
N MET A 605 -11.37 -3.66 9.43
CA MET A 605 -11.26 -3.71 7.95
C MET A 605 -12.10 -2.65 7.23
N TYR A 606 -11.59 -2.25 6.06
CA TYR A 606 -12.08 -1.18 5.17
C TYR A 606 -13.58 -1.35 4.80
N ASP A 607 -14.40 -0.33 5.09
CA ASP A 607 -15.85 -0.29 4.84
C ASP A 607 -16.23 -0.33 3.34
N GLN A 608 -15.27 -0.10 2.44
CA GLN A 608 -15.54 0.03 1.02
C GLN A 608 -16.06 -1.27 0.38
N ALA A 609 -15.61 -2.45 0.80
CA ALA A 609 -16.13 -3.72 0.25
C ALA A 609 -17.63 -3.95 0.61
N TYR A 610 -18.09 -3.40 1.74
CA TYR A 610 -19.50 -3.39 2.11
C TYR A 610 -20.29 -2.35 1.33
N ALA A 611 -19.75 -1.13 1.20
CA ALA A 611 -20.41 -0.03 0.48
C ALA A 611 -20.53 -0.27 -1.04
N GLU A 612 -19.64 -1.09 -1.60
CA GLU A 612 -19.53 -1.34 -3.03
C GLU A 612 -20.15 -2.69 -3.45
N ALA A 613 -20.65 -3.51 -2.53
CA ALA A 613 -21.19 -4.81 -2.89
C ALA A 613 -22.48 -4.64 -3.75
N PRO A 614 -22.59 -5.33 -4.89
CA PRO A 614 -23.73 -5.21 -5.79
C PRO A 614 -25.06 -5.49 -5.09
N ASN A 615 -26.03 -4.59 -5.20
CA ASN A 615 -27.35 -4.71 -4.57
C ASN A 615 -27.32 -5.01 -3.06
N GLY A 616 -26.25 -4.61 -2.37
CA GLY A 616 -26.06 -4.92 -0.96
C GLY A 616 -26.05 -6.42 -0.66
N SER A 617 -25.65 -7.26 -1.62
CA SER A 617 -25.62 -8.72 -1.50
C SER A 617 -24.30 -9.29 -2.01
N LEU A 618 -23.91 -10.45 -1.49
CA LEU A 618 -22.74 -11.22 -1.90
C LEU A 618 -23.20 -12.42 -2.72
N MET A 619 -22.58 -12.60 -3.89
CA MET A 619 -22.81 -13.76 -4.74
C MET A 619 -21.59 -14.69 -4.68
N MET A 620 -21.86 -15.98 -4.51
CA MET A 620 -20.84 -17.03 -4.48
C MET A 620 -21.38 -18.35 -5.02
N TRP A 621 -20.47 -19.27 -5.34
CA TRP A 621 -20.81 -20.64 -5.72
C TRP A 621 -20.41 -21.62 -4.64
N LEU A 622 -21.31 -22.54 -4.32
CA LEU A 622 -21.11 -23.62 -3.36
C LEU A 622 -21.42 -24.95 -4.05
N ILE A 623 -20.68 -25.99 -3.71
CA ILE A 623 -21.02 -27.37 -4.06
C ILE A 623 -22.12 -27.84 -3.11
N GLU A 624 -23.17 -28.44 -3.67
CA GLU A 624 -24.28 -29.02 -2.90
C GLU A 624 -23.77 -30.11 -1.94
N ASP A 625 -24.42 -30.28 -0.79
CA ASP A 625 -24.06 -31.26 0.25
C ASP A 625 -22.69 -31.09 0.96
N HIS A 626 -21.90 -30.06 0.62
CA HIS A 626 -20.70 -29.74 1.41
C HIS A 626 -21.06 -29.16 2.78
N GLU A 627 -20.60 -29.83 3.84
CA GLU A 627 -20.62 -29.31 5.21
C GLU A 627 -19.34 -28.53 5.53
N LEU A 628 -19.38 -27.69 6.58
CA LEU A 628 -18.20 -26.95 7.03
C LEU A 628 -17.03 -27.90 7.35
N PRO A 629 -15.81 -27.58 6.87
CA PRO A 629 -14.68 -28.49 7.04
C PRO A 629 -14.27 -28.59 8.50
N THR A 630 -14.08 -29.82 8.96
CA THR A 630 -13.62 -30.13 10.33
C THR A 630 -12.10 -30.35 10.36
N ALA A 631 -11.52 -30.38 11.56
CA ALA A 631 -10.10 -30.69 11.74
C ALA A 631 -9.74 -32.13 11.31
N GLN A 632 -10.72 -33.04 11.30
CA GLN A 632 -10.54 -34.44 10.90
C GLN A 632 -10.66 -34.66 9.38
N MET A 633 -11.18 -33.67 8.64
CA MET A 633 -11.33 -33.77 7.19
C MET A 633 -9.94 -33.85 6.51
N PRO A 634 -9.72 -34.79 5.57
CA PRO A 634 -8.46 -34.87 4.82
C PRO A 634 -8.12 -33.56 4.10
N PHE A 635 -6.82 -33.25 3.98
CA PHE A 635 -6.34 -31.99 3.36
C PHE A 635 -6.92 -31.77 1.95
N ALA A 636 -6.88 -32.78 1.09
CA ALA A 636 -7.41 -32.68 -0.27
C ALA A 636 -8.92 -32.41 -0.29
N GLN A 637 -9.68 -33.04 0.61
CA GLN A 637 -11.12 -32.81 0.72
C GLN A 637 -11.43 -31.41 1.25
N ALA A 638 -10.67 -30.92 2.23
CA ALA A 638 -10.81 -29.57 2.75
C ALA A 638 -10.48 -28.50 1.70
N ALA A 639 -9.45 -28.73 0.89
CA ALA A 639 -9.08 -27.85 -0.22
C ALA A 639 -10.15 -27.76 -1.31
N LEU A 640 -10.91 -28.84 -1.53
CA LEU A 640 -12.03 -28.86 -2.47
C LEU A 640 -13.34 -28.32 -1.86
N ASN A 641 -13.39 -28.11 -0.54
CA ASN A 641 -14.60 -27.76 0.18
C ASN A 641 -14.94 -26.26 0.06
N THR A 642 -16.14 -25.95 -0.42
CA THR A 642 -16.65 -24.59 -0.63
C THR A 642 -17.54 -24.09 0.49
N ALA A 643 -17.96 -24.92 1.45
CA ALA A 643 -18.92 -24.56 2.50
C ALA A 643 -18.38 -23.48 3.44
N GLY A 644 -17.06 -23.31 3.52
CA GLY A 644 -16.40 -22.25 4.29
C GLY A 644 -16.37 -20.88 3.61
N ILE A 645 -16.67 -20.80 2.31
CA ILE A 645 -16.62 -19.53 1.55
C ILE A 645 -17.50 -18.45 2.18
N PRO A 646 -18.77 -18.72 2.57
CA PRO A 646 -19.64 -17.68 3.12
C PRO A 646 -19.08 -17.06 4.41
N GLU A 647 -18.54 -17.88 5.31
CA GLU A 647 -17.95 -17.43 6.59
C GLU A 647 -16.71 -16.56 6.40
N GLU A 648 -15.89 -16.87 5.39
CA GLU A 648 -14.63 -16.19 5.15
C GLU A 648 -14.69 -15.12 4.06
N PHE A 649 -15.85 -14.93 3.41
CA PHE A 649 -16.00 -14.16 2.18
C PHE A 649 -15.39 -12.76 2.32
N MET A 650 -15.85 -11.99 3.30
CA MET A 650 -15.42 -10.60 3.48
C MET A 650 -13.95 -10.49 3.88
N HIS A 651 -13.42 -11.50 4.56
CA HIS A 651 -12.01 -11.52 4.89
C HIS A 651 -11.12 -11.80 3.69
N ARG A 652 -11.52 -12.75 2.83
CA ARG A 652 -10.79 -13.07 1.60
C ARG A 652 -10.86 -11.92 0.60
N ALA A 653 -11.99 -11.21 0.54
CA ALA A 653 -12.19 -10.06 -0.32
C ALA A 653 -11.11 -8.97 -0.07
N VAL A 654 -10.85 -8.65 1.18
CA VAL A 654 -9.96 -7.53 1.56
C VAL A 654 -8.48 -7.88 1.65
N GLN A 655 -8.12 -9.16 1.65
CA GLN A 655 -6.73 -9.63 1.63
C GLN A 655 -6.01 -9.42 0.30
N ALA A 656 -6.77 -9.14 -0.76
CA ALA A 656 -6.27 -9.14 -2.13
C ALA A 656 -5.20 -8.07 -2.41
N ILE A 657 -5.00 -7.14 -1.49
CA ILE A 657 -4.01 -6.06 -1.58
C ILE A 657 -2.65 -6.42 -0.95
N ASP A 658 -2.58 -7.49 -0.15
CA ASP A 658 -1.37 -7.89 0.58
C ASP A 658 -0.33 -8.53 -0.36
N ASP A 659 0.96 -8.22 -0.17
CA ASP A 659 2.05 -8.76 -0.99
C ASP A 659 2.04 -10.30 -1.03
N PHE A 660 1.95 -10.94 0.15
CA PHE A 660 1.93 -12.40 0.27
C PHE A 660 0.66 -13.06 -0.31
N HIS A 661 -0.41 -12.29 -0.57
CA HIS A 661 -1.61 -12.85 -1.17
C HIS A 661 -1.36 -13.36 -2.59
N CYS A 662 -0.47 -12.70 -3.35
CA CYS A 662 -0.08 -13.17 -4.69
C CYS A 662 0.49 -14.60 -4.62
N THR A 663 1.46 -14.80 -3.73
CA THR A 663 2.11 -16.10 -3.48
C THR A 663 1.12 -17.15 -2.99
N LEU A 664 0.21 -16.77 -2.09
CA LEU A 664 -0.85 -17.66 -1.61
C LEU A 664 -1.71 -18.16 -2.78
N MET A 665 -2.13 -17.25 -3.66
CA MET A 665 -3.00 -17.60 -4.78
C MET A 665 -2.27 -18.37 -5.89
N GLN A 666 -0.99 -18.10 -6.13
CA GLN A 666 -0.14 -18.92 -7.02
C GLN A 666 -0.02 -20.36 -6.50
N TRP A 667 0.28 -20.53 -5.21
CA TRP A 667 0.33 -21.85 -4.56
C TRP A 667 -1.02 -22.56 -4.66
N TYR A 668 -2.11 -21.86 -4.35
CA TYR A 668 -3.45 -22.45 -4.35
C TYR A 668 -3.96 -22.77 -5.76
N ALA A 669 -3.60 -21.97 -6.75
CA ALA A 669 -3.89 -22.23 -8.17
C ALA A 669 -3.15 -23.47 -8.67
N TRP A 670 -1.86 -23.62 -8.34
CA TRP A 670 -1.11 -24.85 -8.59
C TRP A 670 -1.75 -26.06 -7.90
N LEU A 671 -2.13 -25.93 -6.62
CA LEU A 671 -2.76 -27.00 -5.85
C LEU A 671 -4.08 -27.47 -6.49
N LEU A 672 -4.87 -26.54 -7.03
CA LEU A 672 -6.17 -26.80 -7.64
C LEU A 672 -6.16 -26.77 -9.18
N GLN A 673 -5.00 -26.91 -9.83
CA GLN A 673 -4.92 -26.82 -11.30
C GLN A 673 -5.78 -27.86 -12.04
N ASN A 674 -6.06 -29.01 -11.40
CA ASN A 674 -6.97 -30.04 -11.93
C ASN A 674 -8.45 -29.82 -11.54
N ASN A 675 -8.74 -28.78 -10.76
CA ASN A 675 -10.07 -28.46 -10.22
C ASN A 675 -10.37 -26.95 -10.41
N PRO A 676 -10.34 -26.44 -11.66
CA PRO A 676 -10.44 -25.00 -11.94
C PRO A 676 -11.78 -24.39 -11.51
N ASN A 677 -12.88 -25.16 -11.50
CA ASN A 677 -14.19 -24.69 -11.05
C ASN A 677 -14.19 -24.42 -9.53
N THR A 678 -13.53 -25.28 -8.75
CA THR A 678 -13.34 -25.07 -7.31
C THR A 678 -12.38 -23.93 -7.04
N LEU A 679 -11.28 -23.81 -7.79
CA LEU A 679 -10.41 -22.64 -7.71
C LEU A 679 -11.18 -21.34 -7.97
N ALA A 680 -12.03 -21.32 -8.99
CA ALA A 680 -12.85 -20.17 -9.33
C ALA A 680 -13.83 -19.82 -8.20
N ALA A 681 -14.56 -20.79 -7.64
CA ALA A 681 -15.46 -20.58 -6.51
C ALA A 681 -14.73 -20.01 -5.28
N GLN A 682 -13.58 -20.59 -4.91
CA GLN A 682 -12.77 -20.13 -3.77
C GLN A 682 -12.19 -18.73 -3.97
N SER A 683 -12.01 -18.31 -5.23
CA SER A 683 -11.45 -17.01 -5.62
C SER A 683 -12.50 -15.91 -5.78
N MET A 684 -13.78 -16.28 -5.91
CA MET A 684 -14.87 -15.30 -6.05
C MET A 684 -14.82 -14.16 -5.04
N PRO A 685 -14.61 -14.40 -3.72
CA PRO A 685 -14.64 -13.32 -2.75
C PRO A 685 -13.72 -12.14 -3.10
N PHE A 686 -12.49 -12.41 -3.55
CA PHE A 686 -11.57 -11.33 -3.90
C PHE A 686 -11.72 -10.86 -5.34
N VAL A 687 -12.16 -11.71 -6.27
CA VAL A 687 -12.51 -11.31 -7.64
C VAL A 687 -13.64 -10.26 -7.65
N THR A 688 -14.62 -10.35 -6.74
CA THR A 688 -15.69 -9.34 -6.64
C THR A 688 -15.16 -7.93 -6.36
N THR A 689 -14.02 -7.82 -5.66
CA THR A 689 -13.44 -6.50 -5.34
C THR A 689 -12.87 -5.79 -6.57
N THR A 690 -12.56 -6.53 -7.64
CA THR A 690 -11.98 -5.95 -8.86
C THR A 690 -12.89 -4.96 -9.56
N GLY A 691 -14.20 -5.00 -9.30
CA GLY A 691 -15.17 -4.04 -9.83
C GLY A 691 -14.94 -2.60 -9.33
N PHE A 692 -14.29 -2.43 -8.18
CA PHE A 692 -14.04 -1.12 -7.55
C PHE A 692 -12.59 -0.91 -7.10
N GLN A 693 -11.82 -1.98 -6.88
CA GLN A 693 -10.39 -1.92 -6.55
C GLN A 693 -9.54 -2.10 -7.79
N LYS A 694 -8.57 -1.20 -8.00
CA LYS A 694 -7.62 -1.27 -9.11
C LYS A 694 -6.42 -2.17 -8.84
N HIS A 695 -6.06 -2.39 -7.58
CA HIS A 695 -4.85 -3.13 -7.19
C HIS A 695 -5.26 -4.43 -6.48
N VAL A 696 -5.54 -5.48 -7.25
CA VAL A 696 -5.93 -6.80 -6.75
C VAL A 696 -4.87 -7.80 -7.19
N LYS A 697 -4.18 -8.42 -6.24
CA LYS A 697 -3.07 -9.36 -6.48
C LYS A 697 -3.59 -10.80 -6.62
N GLY A 698 -2.81 -11.66 -7.28
CA GLY A 698 -3.10 -13.08 -7.42
C GLY A 698 -4.08 -13.47 -8.53
N LEU A 699 -4.63 -12.50 -9.29
CA LEU A 699 -5.53 -12.76 -10.41
C LEU A 699 -4.86 -13.52 -11.57
N GLU A 700 -3.59 -13.22 -11.83
CA GLU A 700 -2.82 -13.81 -12.93
C GLU A 700 -2.77 -15.34 -12.84
N ALA A 701 -2.48 -15.88 -11.65
CA ALA A 701 -2.40 -17.32 -11.43
C ALA A 701 -3.73 -18.04 -11.69
N ILE A 702 -4.86 -17.42 -11.32
CA ILE A 702 -6.18 -17.98 -11.56
C ILE A 702 -6.51 -17.96 -13.05
N LEU A 703 -6.31 -16.81 -13.70
CA LEU A 703 -6.62 -16.62 -15.11
C LEU A 703 -5.75 -17.51 -15.99
N ASP A 704 -4.48 -17.71 -15.63
CA ASP A 704 -3.57 -18.65 -16.29
C ASP A 704 -4.06 -20.11 -16.14
N THR A 705 -4.41 -20.52 -14.91
CA THR A 705 -4.95 -21.86 -14.63
C THR A 705 -6.25 -22.12 -15.40
N ILE A 706 -7.15 -21.13 -15.45
CA ILE A 706 -8.40 -21.21 -16.20
C ILE A 706 -8.12 -21.26 -17.71
N ALA A 707 -7.26 -20.40 -18.23
CA ALA A 707 -6.96 -20.31 -19.67
C ALA A 707 -6.30 -21.60 -20.21
N HIS A 708 -5.44 -22.22 -19.39
CA HIS A 708 -4.68 -23.42 -19.74
C HIS A 708 -5.30 -24.72 -19.22
N THR A 709 -6.50 -24.68 -18.64
CA THR A 709 -7.21 -25.87 -18.16
C THR A 709 -7.40 -26.94 -19.23
N HIS A 710 -7.42 -28.21 -18.81
CA HIS A 710 -7.84 -29.35 -19.62
C HIS A 710 -9.25 -29.86 -19.22
N GLN A 711 -9.78 -29.32 -18.12
CA GLN A 711 -11.09 -29.66 -17.57
C GLN A 711 -12.17 -28.75 -18.14
N VAL A 712 -13.36 -29.29 -18.31
CA VAL A 712 -14.54 -28.53 -18.74
C VAL A 712 -14.90 -27.51 -17.65
N LEU A 713 -14.94 -26.24 -18.04
CA LEU A 713 -15.34 -25.14 -17.16
C LEU A 713 -16.85 -25.15 -16.94
N GLN A 714 -17.26 -24.82 -15.73
CA GLN A 714 -18.65 -24.75 -15.28
C GLN A 714 -18.98 -23.33 -14.79
N GLU A 715 -20.18 -23.12 -14.26
CA GLU A 715 -20.72 -21.84 -13.86
C GLU A 715 -19.77 -20.98 -12.99
N PRO A 716 -19.06 -21.52 -11.98
CA PRO A 716 -18.17 -20.70 -11.15
C PRO A 716 -17.04 -20.03 -11.93
N ALA A 717 -16.43 -20.75 -12.87
CA ALA A 717 -15.35 -20.23 -13.70
C ALA A 717 -15.86 -19.15 -14.66
N TYR A 718 -17.04 -19.36 -15.27
CA TYR A 718 -17.66 -18.38 -16.15
C TYR A 718 -18.14 -17.13 -15.41
N SER A 719 -18.66 -17.26 -14.19
CA SER A 719 -18.97 -16.09 -13.36
C SER A 719 -17.72 -15.30 -13.00
N VAL A 720 -16.59 -15.95 -12.68
CA VAL A 720 -15.30 -15.28 -12.43
C VAL A 720 -14.82 -14.52 -13.67
N LEU A 721 -14.79 -15.17 -14.84
CA LEU A 721 -14.46 -14.51 -16.10
C LEU A 721 -15.41 -13.33 -16.37
N GLY A 722 -16.71 -13.52 -16.14
CA GLY A 722 -17.73 -12.50 -16.30
C GLY A 722 -17.50 -11.27 -15.41
N LEU A 723 -17.24 -11.47 -14.11
CA LEU A 723 -16.90 -10.39 -13.17
C LEU A 723 -15.65 -9.63 -13.62
N LEU A 724 -14.61 -10.35 -14.05
CA LEU A 724 -13.35 -9.74 -14.46
C LEU A 724 -13.45 -8.95 -15.77
N THR A 725 -14.42 -9.26 -16.64
CA THR A 725 -14.67 -8.41 -17.81
C THR A 725 -15.08 -6.98 -17.45
N GLY A 726 -15.66 -6.80 -16.25
CA GLY A 726 -16.08 -5.53 -15.69
C GLY A 726 -15.11 -4.90 -14.68
N SER A 727 -13.91 -5.46 -14.49
CA SER A 727 -12.95 -4.93 -13.51
C SER A 727 -12.64 -3.44 -13.75
N ALA A 728 -12.36 -2.69 -12.69
CA ALA A 728 -11.99 -1.27 -12.74
C ALA A 728 -10.64 -1.04 -13.44
N ALA A 729 -9.66 -1.93 -13.20
CA ALA A 729 -8.34 -1.86 -13.83
C ALA A 729 -8.37 -2.34 -15.29
N ALA A 730 -7.73 -1.58 -16.18
CA ALA A 730 -7.67 -1.93 -17.61
C ALA A 730 -6.82 -3.18 -17.88
N GLU A 731 -5.78 -3.40 -17.08
CA GLU A 731 -4.90 -4.56 -17.17
C GLU A 731 -5.64 -5.87 -16.86
N HIS A 732 -6.47 -5.92 -15.81
CA HIS A 732 -7.27 -7.10 -15.49
C HIS A 732 -8.27 -7.43 -16.60
N ARG A 733 -8.89 -6.40 -17.20
CA ARG A 733 -9.78 -6.60 -18.36
C ARG A 733 -9.03 -7.17 -19.56
N ALA A 734 -7.84 -6.64 -19.86
CA ALA A 734 -7.01 -7.14 -20.97
C ALA A 734 -6.61 -8.60 -20.76
N LEU A 735 -6.10 -8.94 -19.58
CA LEU A 735 -5.74 -10.31 -19.23
C LEU A 735 -6.95 -11.26 -19.31
N THR A 736 -8.12 -10.81 -18.88
CA THR A 736 -9.36 -11.59 -19.00
C THR A 736 -9.75 -11.83 -20.47
N SER A 737 -9.63 -10.81 -21.32
CA SER A 737 -9.85 -10.98 -22.78
C SER A 737 -8.88 -12.00 -23.37
N GLU A 738 -7.62 -11.98 -22.96
CA GLU A 738 -6.59 -12.93 -23.41
C GLU A 738 -6.91 -14.35 -22.94
N SER A 739 -7.31 -14.55 -21.70
CA SER A 739 -7.74 -15.86 -21.18
C SER A 739 -8.96 -16.41 -21.91
N ILE A 740 -9.97 -15.56 -22.19
CA ILE A 740 -11.14 -15.96 -22.99
C ILE A 740 -10.73 -16.32 -24.42
N ALA A 741 -9.82 -15.56 -25.03
CA ALA A 741 -9.28 -15.86 -26.36
C ALA A 741 -8.51 -17.18 -26.39
N ALA A 742 -7.70 -17.45 -25.37
CA ALA A 742 -6.94 -18.69 -25.23
C ALA A 742 -7.87 -19.91 -25.11
N LEU A 743 -8.93 -19.80 -24.28
CA LEU A 743 -9.97 -20.82 -24.20
C LEU A 743 -10.66 -21.04 -25.55
N ALA A 744 -11.03 -19.98 -26.25
CA ALA A 744 -11.66 -20.06 -27.56
C ALA A 744 -10.75 -20.71 -28.61
N GLY A 745 -9.47 -20.31 -28.65
CA GLY A 745 -8.47 -20.87 -29.57
C GLY A 745 -8.18 -22.34 -29.32
N ARG A 746 -8.38 -22.82 -28.09
CA ARG A 746 -8.24 -24.23 -27.70
C ARG A 746 -9.54 -25.03 -27.80
N GLY A 747 -10.66 -24.41 -28.22
CA GLY A 747 -11.98 -25.06 -28.26
C GLY A 747 -12.55 -25.40 -26.89
N MET A 748 -12.07 -24.74 -25.83
CA MET A 748 -12.46 -24.97 -24.43
C MET A 748 -13.48 -23.94 -23.91
N LEU A 749 -13.92 -23.02 -24.76
CA LEU A 749 -14.88 -21.96 -24.41
C LEU A 749 -16.33 -22.38 -24.70
N ASP A 750 -17.14 -22.54 -23.66
CA ASP A 750 -18.60 -22.59 -23.78
C ASP A 750 -19.15 -21.17 -23.86
N THR A 751 -19.44 -20.74 -25.08
CA THR A 751 -19.98 -19.39 -25.33
C THR A 751 -21.39 -19.18 -24.80
N SER A 752 -22.19 -20.25 -24.68
CA SER A 752 -23.57 -20.16 -24.16
C SER A 752 -23.55 -19.97 -22.66
N LEU A 753 -22.72 -20.73 -21.95
CA LEU A 753 -22.58 -20.61 -20.49
C LEU A 753 -21.97 -19.27 -20.09
N LEU A 754 -20.93 -18.81 -20.80
CA LEU A 754 -20.37 -17.46 -20.60
C LEU A 754 -21.45 -16.37 -20.81
N ALA A 755 -22.26 -16.48 -21.87
CA ALA A 755 -23.31 -15.51 -22.15
C ALA A 755 -24.39 -15.51 -21.06
N ASN A 756 -24.78 -16.68 -20.55
CA ASN A 756 -25.75 -16.81 -19.45
C ASN A 756 -25.25 -16.16 -18.15
N GLU A 757 -23.99 -16.40 -17.79
CA GLU A 757 -23.38 -15.80 -16.60
C GLU A 757 -23.23 -14.27 -16.74
N LEU A 758 -22.80 -13.78 -17.92
CA LEU A 758 -22.76 -12.33 -18.18
C LEU A 758 -24.16 -11.70 -18.10
N ALA A 759 -25.18 -12.34 -18.67
CA ALA A 759 -26.55 -11.86 -18.61
C ALA A 759 -27.07 -11.80 -17.16
N TYR A 760 -26.72 -12.79 -16.33
CA TYR A 760 -27.06 -12.77 -14.91
C TYR A 760 -26.40 -11.61 -14.18
N LEU A 761 -25.07 -11.45 -14.34
CA LEU A 761 -24.30 -10.38 -13.70
C LEU A 761 -24.75 -8.98 -14.11
N LEU A 762 -25.16 -8.80 -15.38
CA LEU A 762 -25.70 -7.53 -15.88
C LEU A 762 -27.08 -7.18 -15.32
N ARG A 763 -27.93 -8.19 -15.06
CA ARG A 763 -29.28 -7.98 -14.49
C ARG A 763 -29.25 -7.68 -12.99
N GLY A 764 -28.25 -8.18 -12.27
CA GLY A 764 -28.15 -8.10 -10.81
C GLY A 764 -27.26 -6.97 -10.27
N ASP A 765 -27.01 -5.90 -11.04
CA ASP A 765 -26.06 -4.82 -10.74
C ASP A 765 -24.61 -5.28 -10.46
N GLY A 766 -24.27 -6.56 -10.70
CA GLY A 766 -22.95 -7.16 -10.44
C GLY A 766 -21.80 -6.50 -11.20
N LEU A 767 -22.12 -5.73 -12.24
CA LEU A 767 -21.18 -4.99 -13.08
C LEU A 767 -21.38 -3.45 -13.00
N ASN A 768 -22.42 -2.94 -12.31
CA ASN A 768 -23.10 -1.68 -12.64
C ASN A 768 -22.45 -0.34 -12.25
N ARG A 769 -21.16 -0.27 -11.91
CA ARG A 769 -20.46 1.04 -11.83
C ARG A 769 -19.63 1.38 -13.07
N HIS A 770 -19.26 0.36 -13.87
CA HIS A 770 -18.60 0.51 -15.18
C HIS A 770 -19.28 -0.33 -16.30
N GLY A 771 -20.46 -0.89 -15.99
CA GLY A 771 -20.87 -2.26 -16.31
C GLY A 771 -21.43 -2.65 -17.66
N GLN A 772 -21.51 -1.74 -18.62
CA GLN A 772 -21.75 -2.13 -20.01
C GLN A 772 -20.61 -1.67 -20.91
N PRO A 773 -20.16 -0.40 -20.87
CA PRO A 773 -19.10 0.07 -21.76
C PRO A 773 -17.75 -0.60 -21.52
N ALA A 774 -17.47 -1.07 -20.30
CA ALA A 774 -16.24 -1.80 -20.00
C ALA A 774 -16.30 -3.23 -20.57
N VAL A 775 -17.38 -3.96 -20.28
CA VAL A 775 -17.64 -5.32 -20.80
C VAL A 775 -17.61 -5.33 -22.33
N TYR A 776 -18.30 -4.38 -22.97
CA TYR A 776 -18.25 -4.21 -24.43
C TYR A 776 -16.82 -3.96 -24.92
N ARG A 777 -16.04 -3.09 -24.27
CA ARG A 777 -14.64 -2.85 -24.66
C ARG A 777 -13.74 -4.07 -24.49
N THR A 778 -13.97 -4.88 -23.46
CA THR A 778 -13.25 -6.14 -23.20
C THR A 778 -13.56 -7.20 -24.27
N LEU A 779 -14.82 -7.31 -24.68
CA LEU A 779 -15.28 -8.31 -25.66
C LEU A 779 -15.20 -7.84 -27.12
N HIS A 780 -15.11 -6.53 -27.39
CA HIS A 780 -15.07 -5.98 -28.75
C HIS A 780 -13.86 -6.43 -29.60
N PRO A 781 -12.63 -6.57 -29.05
CA PRO A 781 -11.52 -7.19 -29.76
C PRO A 781 -11.80 -8.64 -30.19
N LEU A 782 -12.55 -9.40 -29.37
CA LEU A 782 -12.98 -10.77 -29.67
C LEU A 782 -14.09 -10.79 -30.73
N ALA A 783 -14.99 -9.81 -30.73
CA ALA A 783 -16.04 -9.68 -31.75
C ALA A 783 -15.49 -9.41 -33.15
N ARG A 784 -14.32 -8.77 -33.28
CA ARG A 784 -13.61 -8.61 -34.56
C ARG A 784 -13.00 -9.91 -35.11
N TRP A 785 -12.88 -10.96 -34.29
CA TRP A 785 -12.44 -12.29 -34.75
C TRP A 785 -13.60 -13.07 -35.41
N ARG A 786 -14.86 -12.73 -35.12
CA ARG A 786 -16.03 -13.21 -35.86
C ARG A 786 -16.18 -12.37 -37.12
N GLY A 787 -15.80 -12.91 -38.28
CA GLY A 787 -16.16 -12.33 -39.56
C GLY A 787 -17.66 -12.04 -39.64
N GLY A 788 -18.03 -10.75 -39.57
CA GLY A 788 -19.31 -10.22 -40.05
C GLY A 788 -20.59 -10.91 -39.59
N VAL A 789 -20.83 -11.10 -38.28
CA VAL A 789 -22.20 -11.30 -37.77
C VAL A 789 -22.42 -10.45 -36.51
N SER A 790 -23.38 -9.54 -36.61
CA SER A 790 -23.87 -8.68 -35.54
C SER A 790 -24.35 -9.51 -34.34
N CYS A 791 -23.57 -9.58 -33.26
CA CYS A 791 -24.11 -9.90 -31.93
C CYS A 791 -24.96 -8.72 -31.46
N ARG A 792 -26.28 -8.84 -31.55
CA ARG A 792 -27.19 -8.03 -30.73
C ARG A 792 -27.25 -8.69 -29.35
N CYS A 793 -26.57 -8.08 -28.38
CA CYS A 793 -26.87 -8.26 -26.95
C CYS A 793 -27.86 -7.17 -26.53
#